data_AF-A0A3R6ZNG4-F1
#
_entry.id   AF-A0A3R6ZNG4-F1
#
_cell.length_a   1.000
_cell.length_b   1.000
_cell.length_c   1.000
_cell.angle_alpha   90.00
_cell.angle_beta   90.00
_cell.angle_gamma   90.00
#
_symmetry.space_group_name_H-M   'P 1'
#
loop_
_entity.id
_entity.type
_entity.pdbx_description
1 polymer ?
#
loop_
_entity_poly.entity_id
_entity_poly.type
_entity_poly.pdbx_seq_one_letter_code
_entity_poly.pdbx_strand_id
1 'polypeptide(L)'
;MPAWKAQAKHVPTRKQPSDYTQYTQQHQQQPSPNPIKPMHKSASTTGLNTLSATNVPRRSRGSGVARIAAMQQIQPPPPLPHLKTSIPAVHIMQVRDKLRTFLNVVKTMLSGGLDDPTDVLVGETKAMNDRLTWMLTQERGFMWDDEYTGEQLTLFVFDLYAGTAVRHVRGLLTLQKTDAEPRSYDARRRLLFFVNSLFMDMPAAPMLEDMQSYSVMTPFYAEDIMYSKADLESKQDGLDVHTLLYLQTLYPSDWQNFLERVQPKKNSNLWKDPNTVQELRLWASMRGQTLARTVQGLMYGEAAIRLLAELENVPRHGIEDLVKAKFTYVVACQVYGRQKRNNDAKAKDIEFLLHRFPNLRVSYIDEVRVNYQKELSYFSVLIKGTETLSEVVECYRIRLPGNPILGEGKPENQNSAVIFTRGEHLQTIDMNQDGYLEEALKMRNLLEEFSAGNRPCTIVGLPEHIFTGSISSLANYMALQETSFVTLGQRTLTRPLRVRMHYGHPDVFNKLFFMTRGGFSKASKGINLSEDIFAGYNNCLRGTVSRGTVAFPEYVKCGKGRDVGMQQIYKFEAKLAQGAAEQSLSGREAVILSELQVMLGSVAFLTTAPMLATISVERGFKAALSEVFMVVVTGGPMYFLFHIGTKWFYFGQTILAGGAKYRATGRGFVTKHSRFDDLFRFYASSHLYAGFEIAAALALYYVYTQTTQYVALTWSLWLVVFSWTCSPFWFNPLAFEWSDVLEDIKIWVQWMRGQGGNANQSWLAWFKDENSYFLKLRPWAKAFVFLKGFLHFVTGLALLTSEDAYHSITAATSYTPLLVMLAMVVVNLVLFFLLFVPRHHGGGNESGTVRFLKLVFVLGNTAALVAGWSLLPGMVACSVSFYFFSAAVATWMLLFFGSDNKLAIQLFFLHDCVLGALCLSVIVVLSAVVVPGKVQTWLLYNNALSRGVVIEDILRSNSSANDLDEDLTLTHMKKIILEQQRVIAALTTTGGGGGSDSDTADKMATAKDNFSRAHVSDSDLLDLKDASFKLTQMLHGDYHQQNHHQHHQPPKDTTVQVPFQRVRRANSTDFHAAKLVPQHQQPLTHPPKH
;
A
#
# COMPACT_ATOMS: atom_id res chain seq x y z
N MET A 1 -16.38 -27.34 52.14
CA MET A 1 -15.25 -26.89 51.28
C MET A 1 -14.42 -28.11 50.88
N PRO A 2 -14.20 -28.41 49.59
CA PRO A 2 -13.46 -29.62 49.20
C PRO A 2 -11.97 -29.35 48.88
N ALA A 3 -11.10 -30.02 49.64
CA ALA A 3 -9.88 -30.76 49.31
C ALA A 3 -8.84 -30.34 48.23
N TRP A 4 -8.93 -29.19 47.55
CA TRP A 4 -7.93 -28.82 46.52
C TRP A 4 -6.73 -27.99 47.05
N LYS A 5 -6.77 -27.53 48.31
CA LYS A 5 -5.72 -26.64 48.88
C LYS A 5 -4.49 -27.34 49.48
N ALA A 6 -4.45 -28.68 49.52
CA ALA A 6 -3.36 -29.41 50.18
C ALA A 6 -2.21 -29.88 49.27
N GLN A 7 -2.30 -29.73 47.95
CA GLN A 7 -1.28 -30.24 47.01
C GLN A 7 -0.34 -29.16 46.42
N ALA A 8 -0.39 -27.92 46.90
CA ALA A 8 0.44 -26.81 46.39
C ALA A 8 1.73 -26.57 47.22
N LYS A 9 2.50 -27.62 47.56
CA LYS A 9 3.81 -27.48 48.23
C LYS A 9 4.86 -28.50 47.75
N HIS A 10 5.02 -28.70 46.45
CA HIS A 10 6.21 -29.36 45.94
C HIS A 10 6.74 -28.68 44.67
N VAL A 11 7.89 -28.03 44.81
CA VAL A 11 8.73 -27.58 43.69
C VAL A 11 9.63 -28.77 43.32
N PRO A 12 9.64 -29.28 42.08
CA PRO A 12 10.59 -30.30 41.68
C PRO A 12 11.96 -29.65 41.43
N THR A 13 12.95 -30.01 42.23
CA THR A 13 14.35 -29.68 42.00
C THR A 13 14.93 -30.56 40.89
N ARG A 14 15.76 -29.94 40.04
CA ARG A 14 16.47 -30.57 38.92
C ARG A 14 17.40 -31.69 39.46
N LYS A 15 17.20 -32.94 39.02
CA LYS A 15 18.08 -34.08 39.36
C LYS A 15 19.48 -33.91 38.74
N GLN A 16 20.49 -34.44 39.42
CA GLN A 16 21.87 -34.39 38.92
C GLN A 16 22.09 -35.44 37.81
N PRO A 17 22.99 -35.19 36.84
CA PRO A 17 23.22 -36.07 35.69
C PRO A 17 23.63 -37.51 36.04
N SER A 18 24.18 -37.74 37.24
CA SER A 18 24.56 -39.07 37.74
C SER A 18 23.37 -40.00 38.06
N ASP A 19 22.17 -39.45 38.21
CA ASP A 19 20.97 -40.22 38.58
C ASP A 19 20.32 -40.94 37.37
N TYR A 20 20.85 -40.74 36.15
CA TYR A 20 20.38 -41.41 34.93
C TYR A 20 21.17 -42.69 34.59
N THR A 21 22.14 -43.08 35.42
CA THR A 21 23.14 -44.09 35.06
C THR A 21 22.88 -45.51 35.61
N GLN A 22 21.73 -45.79 36.21
CA GLN A 22 21.41 -47.13 36.69
C GLN A 22 19.97 -47.53 36.36
N TYR A 23 19.80 -48.26 35.25
CA TYR A 23 18.65 -49.12 35.06
C TYR A 23 19.14 -50.54 34.77
N THR A 24 19.20 -51.34 35.83
CA THR A 24 19.51 -52.77 35.80
C THR A 24 18.24 -53.53 35.41
N GLN A 25 18.24 -54.19 34.25
CA GLN A 25 17.18 -55.09 33.83
C GLN A 25 17.14 -56.33 34.75
N GLN A 26 15.99 -56.61 35.38
CA GLN A 26 15.69 -57.92 35.93
C GLN A 26 14.75 -58.68 34.98
N HIS A 27 15.19 -59.88 34.62
CA HIS A 27 14.54 -60.85 33.75
C HIS A 27 13.27 -61.45 34.36
N GLN A 28 12.20 -61.55 33.55
CA GLN A 28 11.27 -62.68 33.58
C GLN A 28 10.99 -63.17 32.15
N GLN A 29 10.87 -64.49 32.04
CA GLN A 29 11.19 -65.34 30.90
C GLN A 29 10.17 -65.29 29.73
N GLN A 30 10.68 -65.30 28.49
CA GLN A 30 9.95 -65.72 27.28
C GLN A 30 10.66 -66.95 26.68
N PRO A 31 9.95 -67.93 26.09
CA PRO A 31 10.58 -68.99 25.30
C PRO A 31 10.64 -68.65 23.79
N SER A 32 11.88 -68.58 23.32
CA SER A 32 12.42 -69.09 22.03
C SER A 32 11.85 -68.63 20.67
N PRO A 33 12.73 -68.09 19.81
CA PRO A 33 12.69 -68.39 18.37
C PRO A 33 14.06 -68.86 17.84
N ASN A 34 14.06 -69.74 16.82
CA ASN A 34 15.11 -69.86 15.78
C ASN A 34 14.76 -70.99 14.78
N PRO A 35 15.32 -71.03 13.54
CA PRO A 35 16.59 -70.41 13.15
C PRO A 35 16.68 -69.65 11.80
N ILE A 36 17.81 -68.96 11.72
CA ILE A 36 18.45 -68.05 10.76
C ILE A 36 18.96 -68.73 9.46
N LYS A 37 19.14 -67.97 8.36
CA LYS A 37 20.44 -67.82 7.63
C LYS A 37 20.44 -66.71 6.54
N PRO A 38 21.62 -66.14 6.17
CA PRO A 38 21.83 -64.72 5.85
C PRO A 38 22.41 -64.45 4.43
N MET A 39 22.54 -63.19 3.98
CA MET A 39 23.59 -62.83 3.00
C MET A 39 23.97 -61.33 2.92
N HIS A 40 25.25 -61.10 3.23
CA HIS A 40 26.31 -60.21 2.68
C HIS A 40 26.06 -58.87 1.95
N LYS A 41 26.97 -57.93 2.31
CA LYS A 41 27.38 -56.68 1.64
C LYS A 41 28.03 -56.91 0.25
N SER A 42 27.94 -55.93 -0.67
CA SER A 42 29.08 -55.34 -1.43
C SER A 42 28.65 -54.19 -2.35
N ALA A 43 29.59 -53.29 -2.63
CA ALA A 43 29.44 -52.03 -3.37
C ALA A 43 29.82 -52.14 -4.86
N SER A 44 29.60 -51.01 -5.58
CA SER A 44 30.38 -50.52 -6.74
C SER A 44 29.88 -50.80 -8.17
N THR A 45 29.41 -49.71 -8.81
CA THR A 45 29.63 -49.23 -10.20
C THR A 45 30.07 -50.18 -11.32
N THR A 46 29.30 -50.22 -12.42
CA THR A 46 29.76 -50.08 -13.82
C THR A 46 28.55 -50.11 -14.78
N GLY A 47 28.60 -49.33 -15.88
CA GLY A 47 27.85 -49.63 -17.11
C GLY A 47 26.69 -48.70 -17.49
N LEU A 48 27.01 -47.50 -17.96
CA LEU A 48 26.16 -46.77 -18.92
C LEU A 48 26.06 -47.58 -20.22
N ASN A 49 24.85 -47.81 -20.74
CA ASN A 49 24.41 -47.42 -22.09
C ASN A 49 23.17 -48.18 -22.53
N THR A 50 22.34 -47.49 -23.31
CA THR A 50 21.06 -47.90 -23.92
C THR A 50 19.86 -47.83 -22.99
N LEU A 51 19.12 -46.72 -23.09
CA LEU A 51 17.68 -46.75 -23.28
C LEU A 51 17.25 -45.41 -23.87
N SER A 52 16.76 -45.51 -25.09
CA SER A 52 16.22 -44.48 -25.94
C SER A 52 15.04 -43.74 -25.31
N ALA A 53 14.90 -42.48 -25.72
CA ALA A 53 13.70 -41.68 -25.55
C ALA A 53 12.43 -42.44 -25.99
N THR A 54 11.30 -42.05 -25.40
CA THR A 54 9.94 -42.61 -25.54
C THR A 54 9.66 -43.88 -24.75
N ASN A 55 9.30 -43.71 -23.46
CA ASN A 55 8.25 -44.48 -22.76
C ASN A 55 8.17 -44.03 -21.30
N VAL A 56 7.26 -43.09 -21.03
CA VAL A 56 6.73 -42.88 -19.67
C VAL A 56 5.83 -44.07 -19.37
N PRO A 57 5.98 -44.78 -18.23
CA PRO A 57 5.08 -45.88 -17.90
C PRO A 57 3.67 -45.33 -17.65
N ARG A 58 2.72 -45.66 -18.54
CA ARG A 58 1.29 -45.58 -18.25
C ARG A 58 1.03 -46.37 -16.96
N ARG A 59 0.58 -45.69 -15.90
CA ARG A 59 0.02 -46.32 -14.70
C ARG A 59 -1.04 -47.34 -15.12
N SER A 60 -0.74 -48.61 -14.88
CA SER A 60 -1.68 -49.72 -15.01
C SER A 60 -2.94 -49.43 -14.16
N ARG A 61 -4.08 -49.31 -14.84
CA ARG A 61 -5.41 -49.41 -14.25
C ARG A 61 -5.66 -50.87 -13.91
N GLY A 62 -5.39 -51.26 -12.66
CA GLY A 62 -5.62 -52.64 -12.24
C GLY A 62 -4.99 -52.98 -10.89
N SER A 63 -5.35 -52.27 -9.82
CA SER A 63 -4.93 -52.64 -8.46
C SER A 63 -5.96 -52.29 -7.39
N GLY A 64 -7.22 -52.06 -7.76
CA GLY A 64 -8.31 -51.85 -6.79
C GLY A 64 -8.69 -53.15 -6.08
N VAL A 65 -8.77 -54.26 -6.82
CA VAL A 65 -9.30 -55.54 -6.32
C VAL A 65 -8.31 -56.22 -5.35
N ALA A 66 -7.00 -56.12 -5.58
CA ALA A 66 -5.99 -56.70 -4.69
C ALA A 66 -5.86 -55.97 -3.34
N ARG A 67 -6.15 -54.66 -3.28
CA ARG A 67 -6.14 -53.89 -2.03
C ARG A 67 -7.41 -54.12 -1.19
N ILE A 68 -8.53 -54.43 -1.86
CA ILE A 68 -9.81 -54.74 -1.22
C ILE A 68 -9.78 -56.15 -0.60
N ALA A 69 -9.10 -57.12 -1.24
CA ALA A 69 -8.88 -58.44 -0.66
C ALA A 69 -7.96 -58.40 0.58
N ALA A 70 -7.01 -57.46 0.65
CA ALA A 70 -6.14 -57.28 1.81
C ALA A 70 -6.85 -56.63 3.03
N MET A 71 -7.94 -55.88 2.80
CA MET A 71 -8.76 -55.30 3.88
C MET A 71 -9.71 -56.32 4.53
N GLN A 72 -9.87 -57.52 3.97
CA GLN A 72 -10.73 -58.58 4.52
C GLN A 72 -10.05 -59.43 5.60
N GLN A 73 -8.81 -59.12 6.01
CA GLN A 73 -8.07 -59.87 7.03
C GLN A 73 -7.68 -59.01 8.24
N ILE A 74 -8.64 -58.27 8.80
CA ILE A 74 -8.48 -57.62 10.11
C ILE A 74 -8.93 -58.63 11.18
N GLN A 75 -7.99 -59.13 11.99
CA GLN A 75 -8.32 -59.82 13.25
C GLN A 75 -9.04 -58.83 14.18
N PRO A 76 -10.09 -59.26 14.92
CA PRO A 76 -10.80 -58.38 15.84
C PRO A 76 -9.86 -57.89 16.96
N PRO A 77 -9.97 -56.63 17.40
CA PRO A 77 -9.21 -56.14 18.55
C PRO A 77 -9.69 -56.82 19.85
N PRO A 78 -8.85 -56.89 20.89
CA PRO A 78 -9.25 -57.48 22.17
C PRO A 78 -10.37 -56.65 22.84
N PRO A 79 -11.25 -57.27 23.66
CA PRO A 79 -12.42 -56.60 24.21
C PRO A 79 -11.99 -55.49 25.18
N LEU A 80 -12.49 -54.27 24.96
CA LEU A 80 -12.38 -53.17 25.92
C LEU A 80 -13.41 -53.36 27.07
N PRO A 81 -13.10 -52.88 28.29
CA PRO A 81 -13.94 -53.09 29.46
C PRO A 81 -15.29 -52.38 29.34
N HIS A 82 -16.35 -53.09 29.71
CA HIS A 82 -17.77 -52.77 29.61
C HIS A 82 -18.16 -51.29 29.84
N LEU A 83 -18.43 -50.55 28.76
CA LEU A 83 -19.25 -49.33 28.81
C LEU A 83 -20.74 -49.70 28.82
N LYS A 84 -21.39 -49.61 29.98
CA LYS A 84 -22.83 -49.88 30.19
C LYS A 84 -23.74 -48.70 29.84
N THR A 85 -23.63 -48.17 28.62
CA THR A 85 -24.69 -47.32 28.03
C THR A 85 -24.82 -47.64 26.55
N SER A 86 -25.51 -48.73 26.23
CA SER A 86 -25.87 -49.04 24.84
C SER A 86 -26.92 -48.05 24.38
N ILE A 87 -26.68 -47.37 23.25
CA ILE A 87 -27.70 -46.58 22.57
C ILE A 87 -28.91 -47.50 22.33
N PRO A 88 -30.15 -47.11 22.71
CA PRO A 88 -31.33 -47.95 22.51
C PRO A 88 -31.48 -48.38 21.06
N ALA A 89 -31.81 -49.66 20.81
CA ALA A 89 -31.93 -50.24 19.46
C ALA A 89 -32.88 -49.43 18.54
N VAL A 90 -33.93 -48.83 19.12
CA VAL A 90 -34.87 -47.95 18.40
C VAL A 90 -34.15 -46.74 17.77
N HIS A 91 -33.20 -46.13 18.47
CA HIS A 91 -32.44 -45.00 17.94
C HIS A 91 -31.42 -45.42 16.88
N ILE A 92 -30.82 -46.61 17.04
CA ILE A 92 -29.93 -47.20 16.02
C ILE A 92 -30.69 -47.40 14.71
N MET A 93 -31.89 -48.00 14.78
CA MET A 93 -32.77 -48.17 13.61
C MET A 93 -33.15 -46.83 12.98
N GLN A 94 -33.56 -45.84 13.78
CA GLN A 94 -33.92 -44.51 13.27
C GLN A 94 -32.77 -43.80 12.54
N VAL A 95 -31.55 -43.86 13.10
CA VAL A 95 -30.36 -43.25 12.48
C VAL A 95 -30.03 -43.97 11.17
N ARG A 96 -30.07 -45.30 11.17
CA ARG A 96 -29.82 -46.12 9.98
C ARG A 96 -30.83 -45.84 8.87
N ASP A 97 -32.13 -45.80 9.19
CA ASP A 97 -33.16 -45.57 8.19
C ASP A 97 -33.07 -44.15 7.60
N LYS A 98 -32.78 -43.14 8.42
CA LYS A 98 -32.52 -41.78 7.93
C LYS A 98 -31.29 -41.70 7.05
N LEU A 99 -30.17 -42.34 7.45
CA LEU A 99 -28.94 -42.36 6.67
C LEU A 99 -29.11 -43.11 5.35
N ARG A 100 -29.81 -44.26 5.38
CA ARG A 100 -30.15 -45.04 4.19
C ARG A 100 -31.01 -44.23 3.22
N THR A 101 -32.03 -43.55 3.74
CA THR A 101 -32.90 -42.66 2.95
C THR A 101 -32.08 -41.55 2.30
N PHE A 102 -31.22 -40.88 3.08
CA PHE A 102 -30.33 -39.84 2.57
C PHE A 102 -29.39 -40.33 1.47
N LEU A 103 -28.68 -41.45 1.69
CA LEU A 103 -27.75 -42.00 0.70
C LEU A 103 -28.47 -42.44 -0.58
N ASN A 104 -29.70 -42.96 -0.48
CA ASN A 104 -30.53 -43.27 -1.65
C ASN A 104 -30.94 -42.02 -2.44
N VAL A 105 -31.26 -40.91 -1.76
CA VAL A 105 -31.53 -39.62 -2.42
C VAL A 105 -30.29 -39.10 -3.14
N VAL A 106 -29.12 -39.09 -2.47
CA VAL A 106 -27.85 -38.68 -3.08
C VAL A 106 -27.50 -39.55 -4.29
N LYS A 107 -27.69 -40.87 -4.16
CA LYS A 107 -27.49 -41.81 -5.27
C LYS A 107 -28.39 -41.49 -6.47
N THR A 108 -29.65 -41.13 -6.22
CA THR A 108 -30.61 -40.76 -7.27
C THR A 108 -30.19 -39.45 -7.96
N MET A 109 -29.74 -38.44 -7.19
CA MET A 109 -29.22 -37.19 -7.75
C MET A 109 -27.99 -37.40 -8.63
N LEU A 110 -27.03 -38.22 -8.18
CA LEU A 110 -25.83 -38.56 -8.96
C LEU A 110 -26.15 -39.37 -10.21
N SER A 111 -27.22 -40.17 -10.18
CA SER A 111 -27.65 -40.97 -11.32
C SER A 111 -28.22 -40.12 -12.46
N GLY A 112 -28.79 -38.95 -12.17
CA GLY A 112 -29.32 -38.01 -13.17
C GLY A 112 -28.25 -37.25 -13.97
N GLY A 113 -26.97 -37.32 -13.56
CA GLY A 113 -25.85 -36.69 -14.26
C GLY A 113 -25.03 -37.65 -15.14
N LEU A 114 -25.48 -38.90 -15.32
CA LEU A 114 -24.76 -39.94 -16.06
C LEU A 114 -25.08 -39.98 -17.56
N ASP A 115 -25.98 -39.11 -18.04
CA ASP A 115 -26.53 -39.18 -19.40
C ASP A 115 -25.74 -38.39 -20.47
N ASP A 116 -24.77 -37.53 -20.07
CA ASP A 116 -23.92 -36.79 -21.01
C ASP A 116 -22.52 -37.41 -21.16
N PRO A 117 -22.25 -38.18 -22.22
CA PRO A 117 -20.96 -38.86 -22.41
C PRO A 117 -19.78 -37.92 -22.71
N THR A 118 -20.00 -36.60 -22.85
CA THR A 118 -18.93 -35.62 -23.10
C THR A 118 -18.36 -34.97 -21.83
N ASP A 119 -19.00 -35.15 -20.68
CA ASP A 119 -18.55 -34.58 -19.41
C ASP A 119 -17.41 -35.41 -18.77
N VAL A 120 -16.31 -34.73 -18.46
CA VAL A 120 -15.09 -35.31 -17.87
C VAL A 120 -15.38 -35.92 -16.49
N LEU A 121 -16.43 -35.47 -15.81
CA LEU A 121 -16.81 -35.91 -14.46
C LEU A 121 -17.62 -37.22 -14.42
N VAL A 122 -18.15 -37.70 -15.55
CA VAL A 122 -18.99 -38.93 -15.60
C VAL A 122 -18.29 -40.14 -14.99
N GLY A 123 -16.98 -40.27 -15.22
CA GLY A 123 -16.17 -41.35 -14.66
C GLY A 123 -16.07 -41.31 -13.13
N GLU A 124 -15.95 -40.12 -12.54
CA GLU A 124 -15.93 -39.94 -11.09
C GLU A 124 -17.32 -40.12 -10.48
N THR A 125 -18.35 -39.54 -11.10
CA THR A 125 -19.75 -39.67 -10.69
C THR A 125 -20.19 -41.13 -10.66
N LYS A 126 -19.82 -41.91 -11.68
CA LYS A 126 -20.08 -43.36 -11.71
C LYS A 126 -19.35 -44.10 -10.59
N ALA A 127 -18.06 -43.83 -10.39
CA ALA A 127 -17.30 -44.44 -9.31
C ALA A 127 -17.86 -44.11 -7.91
N MET A 128 -18.38 -42.89 -7.72
CA MET A 128 -19.07 -42.49 -6.49
C MET A 128 -20.40 -43.24 -6.33
N ASN A 129 -21.20 -43.37 -7.39
CA ASN A 129 -22.46 -44.11 -7.38
C ASN A 129 -22.25 -45.61 -7.04
N ASP A 130 -21.21 -46.23 -7.61
CA ASP A 130 -20.82 -47.61 -7.32
C ASP A 130 -20.44 -47.80 -5.83
N ARG A 131 -19.67 -46.86 -5.27
CA ARG A 131 -19.30 -46.87 -3.84
C ARG A 131 -20.52 -46.70 -2.92
N LEU A 132 -21.43 -45.78 -3.26
CA LEU A 132 -22.67 -45.58 -2.51
C LEU A 132 -23.55 -46.83 -2.55
N THR A 133 -23.64 -47.47 -3.73
CA THR A 133 -24.35 -48.74 -3.89
C THR A 133 -23.76 -49.80 -2.99
N TRP A 134 -22.43 -49.97 -3.01
CA TRP A 134 -21.74 -50.92 -2.15
C TRP A 134 -22.00 -50.66 -0.66
N MET A 135 -21.92 -49.39 -0.21
CA MET A 135 -22.22 -49.02 1.18
C MET A 135 -23.66 -49.37 1.59
N LEU A 136 -24.62 -49.22 0.68
CA LEU A 136 -26.04 -49.50 0.90
C LEU A 136 -26.36 -51.00 0.90
N THR A 137 -25.59 -51.82 0.19
CA THR A 137 -25.87 -53.26 0.00
C THR A 137 -24.98 -54.19 0.85
N GLN A 138 -24.01 -53.65 1.59
CA GLN A 138 -23.06 -54.47 2.34
C GLN A 138 -23.73 -55.18 3.55
N GLU A 139 -23.89 -56.50 3.48
CA GLU A 139 -24.62 -57.32 4.47
C GLU A 139 -24.02 -57.27 5.89
N ARG A 140 -22.69 -57.13 6.02
CA ARG A 140 -21.99 -56.91 7.31
C ARG A 140 -21.61 -55.44 7.55
N GLY A 141 -22.31 -54.54 6.90
CA GLY A 141 -22.06 -53.11 6.97
C GLY A 141 -23.01 -52.39 7.90
N PHE A 142 -22.76 -51.09 8.09
CA PHE A 142 -23.57 -50.17 8.91
C PHE A 142 -25.08 -50.17 8.58
N MET A 143 -25.46 -50.62 7.38
CA MET A 143 -26.86 -50.65 6.95
C MET A 143 -27.59 -51.94 7.32
N TRP A 144 -26.90 -53.03 7.65
CA TRP A 144 -27.53 -54.36 7.78
C TRP A 144 -27.16 -55.08 9.09
N ASP A 145 -26.03 -54.74 9.71
CA ASP A 145 -25.56 -55.35 10.95
C ASP A 145 -25.83 -54.44 12.16
N ASP A 146 -26.77 -54.82 13.02
CA ASP A 146 -27.20 -54.04 14.19
C ASP A 146 -26.12 -53.93 15.27
N GLU A 147 -25.32 -54.99 15.44
CA GLU A 147 -24.26 -55.04 16.45
C GLU A 147 -23.09 -54.13 16.02
N TYR A 148 -22.67 -54.24 14.77
CA TYR A 148 -21.67 -53.35 14.18
C TYR A 148 -22.13 -51.89 14.19
N THR A 149 -23.38 -51.61 13.83
CA THR A 149 -23.93 -50.24 13.80
C THR A 149 -23.98 -49.64 15.20
N GLY A 150 -24.42 -50.41 16.18
CA GLY A 150 -24.45 -50.01 17.58
C GLY A 150 -23.06 -49.71 18.12
N GLU A 151 -22.07 -50.54 17.81
CA GLU A 151 -20.67 -50.34 18.20
C GLU A 151 -20.11 -49.07 17.55
N GLN A 152 -20.26 -48.89 16.24
CA GLN A 152 -19.76 -47.71 15.52
C GLN A 152 -20.43 -46.41 15.99
N LEU A 153 -21.74 -46.42 16.24
CA LEU A 153 -22.44 -45.25 16.79
C LEU A 153 -21.99 -44.94 18.21
N THR A 154 -21.73 -45.97 19.02
CA THR A 154 -21.22 -45.79 20.38
C THR A 154 -19.82 -45.17 20.33
N LEU A 155 -18.91 -45.73 19.52
CA LEU A 155 -17.58 -45.16 19.29
C LEU A 155 -17.64 -43.73 18.77
N PHE A 156 -18.55 -43.44 17.84
CA PHE A 156 -18.75 -42.10 17.29
C PHE A 156 -19.28 -41.13 18.35
N VAL A 157 -20.26 -41.51 19.17
CA VAL A 157 -20.79 -40.63 20.23
C VAL A 157 -19.75 -40.32 21.30
N PHE A 158 -18.85 -41.26 21.58
CA PHE A 158 -17.73 -41.06 22.52
C PHE A 158 -16.49 -40.43 21.88
N ASP A 159 -16.46 -40.24 20.56
CA ASP A 159 -15.42 -39.46 19.90
C ASP A 159 -15.58 -37.98 20.27
N LEU A 160 -14.51 -37.41 20.83
CA LEU A 160 -14.41 -36.01 21.23
C LEU A 160 -14.79 -35.05 20.09
N TYR A 161 -14.57 -35.45 18.83
CA TYR A 161 -14.76 -34.62 17.64
C TYR A 161 -16.06 -34.89 16.89
N ALA A 162 -16.82 -35.94 17.22
CA ALA A 162 -18.00 -36.32 16.46
C ALA A 162 -19.07 -35.22 16.40
N GLY A 163 -19.34 -34.56 17.52
CA GLY A 163 -20.30 -33.44 17.54
C GLY A 163 -19.87 -32.24 16.67
N THR A 164 -18.58 -32.07 16.42
CA THR A 164 -18.03 -31.07 15.50
C THR A 164 -18.13 -31.55 14.06
N ALA A 165 -17.75 -32.80 13.79
CA ALA A 165 -17.87 -33.42 12.47
C ALA A 165 -19.32 -33.42 11.95
N VAL A 166 -20.29 -33.79 12.78
CA VAL A 166 -21.72 -33.75 12.42
C VAL A 166 -22.17 -32.32 12.13
N ARG A 167 -21.74 -31.33 12.92
CA ARG A 167 -22.05 -29.91 12.65
C ARG A 167 -21.47 -29.44 11.32
N HIS A 168 -20.24 -29.84 11.00
CA HIS A 168 -19.58 -29.47 9.74
C HIS A 168 -20.26 -30.12 8.53
N VAL A 169 -20.57 -31.42 8.62
CA VAL A 169 -21.30 -32.14 7.55
C VAL A 169 -22.70 -31.57 7.37
N ARG A 170 -23.43 -31.33 8.48
CA ARG A 170 -24.73 -30.65 8.41
C ARG A 170 -24.60 -29.28 7.77
N GLY A 171 -23.59 -28.50 8.16
CA GLY A 171 -23.28 -27.22 7.54
C GLY A 171 -23.10 -27.35 6.03
N LEU A 172 -22.17 -28.19 5.59
CA LEU A 172 -21.89 -28.47 4.17
C LEU A 172 -23.14 -28.86 3.37
N LEU A 173 -24.04 -29.65 3.97
CA LEU A 173 -25.26 -30.12 3.31
C LEU A 173 -26.43 -29.13 3.36
N THR A 174 -26.42 -28.16 4.27
CA THR A 174 -27.56 -27.24 4.48
C THR A 174 -27.25 -25.78 4.10
N LEU A 175 -25.97 -25.42 3.98
CA LEU A 175 -25.54 -24.09 3.56
C LEU A 175 -25.86 -23.88 2.08
N GLN A 176 -26.66 -22.86 1.78
CA GLN A 176 -26.79 -22.37 0.43
C GLN A 176 -25.50 -21.67 0.00
N LYS A 177 -25.20 -21.68 -1.30
CA LYS A 177 -23.98 -21.05 -1.85
C LYS A 177 -23.84 -19.59 -1.43
N THR A 178 -24.94 -18.85 -1.36
CA THR A 178 -25.00 -17.45 -0.93
C THR A 178 -24.64 -17.24 0.54
N ASP A 179 -24.94 -18.22 1.40
CA ASP A 179 -24.65 -18.16 2.84
C ASP A 179 -23.25 -18.67 3.16
N ALA A 180 -22.70 -19.54 2.31
CA ALA A 180 -21.34 -20.06 2.44
C ALA A 180 -20.26 -19.08 1.94
N GLU A 181 -20.59 -18.19 1.01
CA GLU A 181 -19.63 -17.25 0.43
C GLU A 181 -19.32 -16.10 1.41
N PRO A 182 -18.05 -15.84 1.75
CA PRO A 182 -17.70 -14.73 2.63
C PRO A 182 -18.17 -13.39 2.09
N ARG A 183 -18.83 -12.58 2.93
CA ARG A 183 -19.27 -11.22 2.55
C ARG A 183 -18.09 -10.30 2.21
N SER A 184 -16.97 -10.45 2.92
CA SER A 184 -15.77 -9.64 2.72
C SER A 184 -15.08 -9.98 1.40
N TYR A 185 -14.86 -8.97 0.56
CA TYR A 185 -14.12 -9.13 -0.70
C TYR A 185 -12.72 -9.71 -0.47
N ASP A 186 -12.01 -9.24 0.56
CA ASP A 186 -10.64 -9.70 0.81
C ASP A 186 -10.61 -11.18 1.21
N ALA A 187 -11.59 -11.63 2.01
CA ALA A 187 -11.73 -13.04 2.37
C ALA A 187 -11.97 -13.92 1.13
N ARG A 188 -12.86 -13.51 0.22
CA ARG A 188 -13.12 -14.23 -1.03
C ARG A 188 -11.87 -14.35 -1.90
N ARG A 189 -11.18 -13.23 -2.13
CA ARG A 189 -9.93 -13.17 -2.90
C ARG A 189 -8.87 -14.10 -2.32
N ARG A 190 -8.70 -14.08 -1.00
CA ARG A 190 -7.73 -14.90 -0.26
C ARG A 190 -8.02 -16.38 -0.40
N LEU A 191 -9.24 -16.80 -0.10
CA LEU A 191 -9.66 -18.20 -0.21
C LEU A 191 -9.62 -18.70 -1.66
N LEU A 192 -10.05 -17.89 -2.62
CA LEU A 192 -9.99 -18.24 -4.05
C LEU A 192 -8.56 -18.55 -4.48
N PHE A 193 -7.60 -17.68 -4.11
CA PHE A 193 -6.21 -17.96 -4.43
C PHE A 193 -5.68 -19.18 -3.69
N PHE A 194 -5.98 -19.32 -2.40
CA PHE A 194 -5.52 -20.46 -1.63
C PHE A 194 -5.96 -21.77 -2.29
N VAL A 195 -7.25 -21.90 -2.62
CA VAL A 195 -7.79 -23.08 -3.31
C VAL A 195 -7.11 -23.30 -4.65
N ASN A 196 -6.97 -22.27 -5.50
CA ASN A 196 -6.31 -22.39 -6.79
C ASN A 196 -4.83 -22.78 -6.67
N SER A 197 -4.13 -22.26 -5.65
CA SER A 197 -2.71 -22.53 -5.42
C SER A 197 -2.43 -23.97 -4.98
N LEU A 198 -3.41 -24.69 -4.42
CA LEU A 198 -3.26 -26.11 -4.06
C LEU A 198 -3.16 -27.02 -5.28
N PHE A 199 -3.57 -26.55 -6.46
CA PHE A 199 -3.45 -27.27 -7.73
C PHE A 199 -2.20 -26.89 -8.53
N MET A 200 -1.38 -25.96 -8.01
CA MET A 200 -0.11 -25.60 -8.62
C MET A 200 0.96 -26.65 -8.31
N ASP A 201 2.01 -26.68 -9.12
CA ASP A 201 3.17 -27.52 -8.86
C ASP A 201 3.86 -27.06 -7.56
N MET A 202 3.87 -27.92 -6.55
CA MET A 202 4.46 -27.64 -5.24
C MET A 202 5.23 -28.86 -4.72
N PRO A 203 6.34 -28.67 -4.01
CA PRO A 203 7.04 -29.76 -3.34
C PRO A 203 6.15 -30.49 -2.34
N ALA A 204 6.39 -31.79 -2.15
CA ALA A 204 5.68 -32.56 -1.15
C ALA A 204 5.96 -32.01 0.26
N ALA A 205 4.90 -31.87 1.07
CA ALA A 205 5.04 -31.41 2.44
C ALA A 205 5.73 -32.47 3.30
N PRO A 206 6.82 -32.14 4.03
CA PRO A 206 7.36 -33.02 5.05
C PRO A 206 6.44 -33.06 6.28
N MET A 207 6.65 -34.06 7.15
CA MET A 207 6.10 -34.07 8.50
C MET A 207 6.62 -32.84 9.27
N LEU A 208 5.85 -32.31 10.22
CA LEU A 208 6.29 -31.11 10.95
C LEU A 208 7.59 -31.30 11.73
N GLU A 209 7.85 -32.51 12.23
CA GLU A 209 9.10 -32.83 12.91
C GLU A 209 10.32 -32.70 11.99
N ASP A 210 10.16 -33.05 10.71
CA ASP A 210 11.20 -32.96 9.68
C ASP A 210 11.25 -31.60 8.97
N MET A 211 10.21 -30.77 9.12
CA MET A 211 10.13 -29.44 8.50
C MET A 211 11.36 -28.59 8.87
N GLN A 212 11.96 -27.95 7.87
CA GLN A 212 13.07 -27.02 8.09
C GLN A 212 12.61 -25.80 8.90
N SER A 213 13.51 -25.27 9.73
CA SER A 213 13.19 -24.15 10.62
C SER A 213 13.42 -22.80 9.95
N TYR A 214 12.57 -21.82 10.24
CA TYR A 214 12.70 -20.48 9.66
C TYR A 214 12.45 -19.37 10.68
N SER A 215 13.12 -18.23 10.46
CA SER A 215 12.86 -16.98 11.16
C SER A 215 12.27 -15.94 10.24
N VAL A 216 11.48 -15.05 10.80
CA VAL A 216 11.06 -13.81 10.14
C VAL A 216 11.81 -12.64 10.78
N MET A 217 12.26 -11.69 9.96
CA MET A 217 12.87 -10.45 10.42
C MET A 217 12.24 -9.23 9.75
N THR A 218 11.73 -8.31 10.58
CA THR A 218 11.11 -7.06 10.11
C THR A 218 11.87 -5.85 10.63
N PRO A 219 12.56 -5.06 9.79
CA PRO A 219 13.15 -3.80 10.21
C PRO A 219 12.06 -2.74 10.42
N PHE A 220 12.15 -2.02 11.53
CA PHE A 220 11.21 -0.99 11.94
C PHE A 220 11.98 0.25 12.40
N TYR A 221 11.51 1.44 12.02
CA TYR A 221 12.09 2.68 12.51
C TYR A 221 11.11 3.47 13.35
N ALA A 222 10.24 4.24 12.73
CA ALA A 222 9.43 5.23 13.43
C ALA A 222 7.99 5.29 12.89
N GLU A 223 7.61 4.34 12.04
CA GLU A 223 6.25 4.24 11.51
C GLU A 223 5.23 4.00 12.62
N ASP A 224 3.94 4.05 12.28
CA ASP A 224 2.89 3.88 13.27
C ASP A 224 2.72 2.41 13.62
N ILE A 225 2.64 2.13 14.92
CA ILE A 225 2.52 0.77 15.44
C ILE A 225 1.05 0.36 15.48
N MET A 226 0.24 1.20 16.12
CA MET A 226 -1.21 1.17 16.11
C MET A 226 -1.74 2.60 16.02
N TYR A 227 -2.90 2.78 15.42
CA TYR A 227 -3.57 4.08 15.44
C TYR A 227 -3.98 4.43 16.87
N SER A 228 -3.67 5.67 17.28
CA SER A 228 -4.13 6.22 18.55
C SER A 228 -5.58 6.69 18.44
N LYS A 229 -6.19 7.01 19.60
CA LYS A 229 -7.51 7.64 19.62
C LYS A 229 -7.51 8.97 18.86
N ALA A 230 -6.46 9.77 19.04
CA ALA A 230 -6.31 11.05 18.34
C ALA A 230 -6.21 10.88 16.82
N ASP A 231 -5.53 9.84 16.34
CA ASP A 231 -5.45 9.57 14.89
C ASP A 231 -6.82 9.19 14.31
N LEU A 232 -7.58 8.39 15.05
CA LEU A 232 -8.90 7.89 14.65
C LEU A 232 -10.00 8.95 14.72
N GLU A 233 -9.92 9.86 15.70
CA GLU A 233 -10.82 10.99 15.88
C GLU A 233 -10.31 12.27 15.18
N SER A 234 -9.12 12.26 14.57
CA SER A 234 -8.67 13.40 13.77
C SER A 234 -9.64 13.62 12.60
N LYS A 235 -10.18 14.83 12.50
CA LYS A 235 -10.89 15.30 11.31
C LYS A 235 -9.82 15.58 10.26
N GLN A 236 -9.85 14.87 9.15
CA GLN A 236 -8.90 15.14 8.07
C GLN A 236 -9.44 16.31 7.23
N ASP A 237 -8.71 17.43 7.29
CA ASP A 237 -9.05 18.67 6.59
C ASP A 237 -9.32 18.40 5.10
N GLY A 238 -10.58 18.65 4.70
CA GLY A 238 -11.07 18.52 3.34
C GLY A 238 -12.47 17.90 3.23
N LEU A 239 -12.78 16.90 4.05
CA LEU A 239 -14.11 16.25 4.09
C LEU A 239 -14.78 16.34 5.47
N ASP A 240 -14.08 16.83 6.50
CA ASP A 240 -14.54 16.86 7.90
C ASP A 240 -14.94 15.48 8.46
N VAL A 241 -14.36 14.41 7.93
CA VAL A 241 -14.64 13.03 8.34
C VAL A 241 -13.56 12.51 9.26
N HIS A 242 -13.97 11.91 10.38
CA HIS A 242 -13.08 11.17 11.27
C HIS A 242 -12.50 9.93 10.57
N THR A 243 -11.19 9.67 10.71
CA THR A 243 -10.53 8.49 10.11
C THR A 243 -11.26 7.17 10.45
N LEU A 244 -11.82 7.05 11.66
CA LEU A 244 -12.61 5.87 12.03
C LEU A 244 -13.86 5.69 11.17
N LEU A 245 -14.61 6.77 10.92
CA LEU A 245 -15.82 6.74 10.10
C LEU A 245 -15.48 6.39 8.64
N TYR A 246 -14.36 6.90 8.15
CA TYR A 246 -13.83 6.53 6.84
C TYR A 246 -13.53 5.01 6.73
N LEU A 247 -12.92 4.41 7.75
CA LEU A 247 -12.66 2.96 7.75
C LEU A 247 -13.94 2.13 7.87
N GLN A 248 -14.92 2.58 8.66
CA GLN A 248 -16.22 1.90 8.78
C GLN A 248 -16.99 1.88 7.46
N THR A 249 -16.96 2.99 6.73
CA THR A 249 -17.63 3.12 5.43
C THR A 249 -16.90 2.36 4.32
N LEU A 250 -15.57 2.26 4.37
CA LEU A 250 -14.80 1.47 3.41
C LEU A 250 -14.95 -0.06 3.65
N TYR A 251 -15.18 -0.48 4.90
CA TYR A 251 -15.24 -1.89 5.30
C TYR A 251 -16.50 -2.23 6.14
N PRO A 252 -17.72 -2.04 5.61
CA PRO A 252 -18.96 -2.16 6.39
C PRO A 252 -19.21 -3.59 6.90
N SER A 253 -19.00 -4.60 6.07
CA SER A 253 -19.17 -6.01 6.48
C SER A 253 -18.15 -6.43 7.54
N ASP A 254 -16.90 -5.96 7.41
CA ASP A 254 -15.86 -6.25 8.40
C ASP A 254 -16.11 -5.53 9.73
N TRP A 255 -16.74 -4.35 9.69
CA TRP A 255 -17.15 -3.64 10.89
C TRP A 255 -18.25 -4.41 11.63
N GLN A 256 -19.24 -4.95 10.91
CA GLN A 256 -20.26 -5.83 11.50
C GLN A 256 -19.63 -7.07 12.14
N ASN A 257 -18.70 -7.74 11.45
CA ASN A 257 -17.97 -8.90 11.98
C ASN A 257 -17.15 -8.54 13.24
N PHE A 258 -16.63 -7.31 13.31
CA PHE A 258 -15.93 -6.81 14.50
C PHE A 258 -16.89 -6.63 15.68
N LEU A 259 -18.04 -5.99 15.46
CA LEU A 259 -19.06 -5.82 16.49
C LEU A 259 -19.61 -7.16 16.98
N GLU A 260 -19.79 -8.14 16.09
CA GLU A 260 -20.19 -9.50 16.44
C GLU A 260 -19.15 -10.21 17.32
N ARG A 261 -17.85 -10.01 17.05
CA ARG A 261 -16.76 -10.63 17.81
C ARG A 261 -16.53 -9.97 19.16
N VAL A 262 -16.54 -8.64 19.22
CA VAL A 262 -16.26 -7.87 20.45
C VAL A 262 -17.49 -7.81 21.35
N GLN A 263 -18.69 -7.92 20.78
CA GLN A 263 -19.97 -7.87 21.50
C GLN A 263 -20.04 -6.68 22.49
N PRO A 264 -19.85 -5.44 22.01
CA PRO A 264 -19.94 -4.28 22.88
C PRO A 264 -21.34 -4.20 23.51
N LYS A 265 -21.43 -3.74 24.76
CA LYS A 265 -22.72 -3.55 25.43
C LYS A 265 -23.59 -2.62 24.57
N LYS A 266 -24.87 -2.98 24.38
CA LYS A 266 -25.82 -2.23 23.55
C LYS A 266 -25.80 -0.74 23.95
N ASN A 267 -25.61 0.17 22.99
CA ASN A 267 -25.46 1.62 23.17
C ASN A 267 -24.26 2.10 24.01
N SER A 268 -23.25 1.25 24.24
CA SER A 268 -21.99 1.69 24.88
C SER A 268 -21.06 2.36 23.87
N ASN A 269 -20.50 3.50 24.25
CA ASN A 269 -19.43 4.12 23.48
C ASN A 269 -18.17 3.23 23.58
N LEU A 270 -17.69 2.74 22.44
CA LEU A 270 -16.49 1.89 22.32
C LEU A 270 -15.24 2.52 22.92
N TRP A 271 -15.23 3.85 23.09
CA TRP A 271 -14.12 4.56 23.73
C TRP A 271 -14.11 4.49 25.26
N LYS A 272 -15.18 4.00 25.91
CA LYS A 272 -15.32 4.01 27.37
C LYS A 272 -14.75 2.77 28.05
N ASP A 273 -14.78 1.61 27.40
CA ASP A 273 -14.26 0.35 27.97
C ASP A 273 -12.82 0.09 27.46
N PRO A 274 -11.80 0.03 28.35
CA PRO A 274 -10.39 -0.15 27.98
C PRO A 274 -10.12 -1.32 27.03
N ASN A 275 -10.82 -2.45 27.19
CA ASN A 275 -10.63 -3.61 26.33
C ASN A 275 -11.19 -3.36 24.93
N THR A 276 -12.40 -2.77 24.84
CA THR A 276 -13.02 -2.42 23.56
C THR A 276 -12.25 -1.34 22.81
N VAL A 277 -11.64 -0.39 23.52
CA VAL A 277 -10.76 0.64 22.94
C VAL A 277 -9.57 -0.01 22.25
N GLN A 278 -8.94 -0.97 22.91
CA GLN A 278 -7.74 -1.62 22.39
C GLN A 278 -8.06 -2.49 21.17
N GLU A 279 -9.15 -3.23 21.20
CA GLU A 279 -9.66 -3.99 20.05
C GLU A 279 -10.10 -3.08 18.89
N LEU A 280 -10.69 -1.92 19.16
CA LEU A 280 -11.05 -0.91 18.15
C LEU A 280 -9.80 -0.34 17.46
N ARG A 281 -8.80 0.07 18.27
CA ARG A 281 -7.51 0.56 17.76
C ARG A 281 -6.83 -0.51 16.89
N LEU A 282 -6.83 -1.76 17.35
CA LEU A 282 -6.27 -2.88 16.61
C LEU A 282 -7.04 -3.12 15.30
N TRP A 283 -8.38 -3.16 15.33
CA TRP A 283 -9.21 -3.33 14.14
C TRP A 283 -8.92 -2.27 13.08
N ALA A 284 -8.80 -1.00 13.47
CA ALA A 284 -8.44 0.07 12.55
C ALA A 284 -7.00 -0.09 12.03
N SER A 285 -6.05 -0.44 12.90
CA SER A 285 -4.64 -0.64 12.56
C SER A 285 -4.44 -1.78 11.55
N MET A 286 -5.22 -2.87 11.65
CA MET A 286 -5.23 -3.98 10.68
C MET A 286 -5.65 -3.57 9.26
N ARG A 287 -6.27 -2.40 9.08
CA ARG A 287 -6.68 -1.85 7.77
C ARG A 287 -5.73 -0.75 7.27
N GLY A 288 -4.79 -0.32 8.12
CA GLY A 288 -3.73 0.61 7.80
C GLY A 288 -2.45 -0.09 7.33
N GLN A 289 -1.37 0.69 7.29
CA GLN A 289 0.01 0.24 7.06
C GLN A 289 0.82 0.35 8.37
N THR A 290 0.42 -0.42 9.39
CA THR A 290 1.01 -0.33 10.74
C THR A 290 1.80 -1.59 11.12
N LEU A 291 2.70 -1.49 12.11
CA LEU A 291 3.43 -2.65 12.66
C LEU A 291 2.50 -3.74 13.18
N ALA A 292 1.40 -3.37 13.84
CA ALA A 292 0.44 -4.34 14.37
C ALA A 292 -0.13 -5.26 13.29
N ARG A 293 -0.40 -4.73 12.09
CA ARG A 293 -0.87 -5.51 10.94
C ARG A 293 0.16 -6.56 10.53
N THR A 294 1.39 -6.12 10.32
CA THR A 294 2.51 -6.97 9.93
C THR A 294 2.80 -8.03 10.98
N VAL A 295 2.77 -7.65 12.26
CA VAL A 295 3.00 -8.61 13.35
C VAL A 295 1.92 -9.67 13.38
N GLN A 296 0.66 -9.27 13.37
CA GLN A 296 -0.47 -10.20 13.35
C GLN A 296 -0.39 -11.15 12.15
N GLY A 297 -0.09 -10.62 10.96
CA GLY A 297 0.01 -11.40 9.73
C GLY A 297 1.13 -12.43 9.75
N LEU A 298 2.31 -12.07 10.26
CA LEU A 298 3.47 -12.96 10.28
C LEU A 298 3.40 -13.97 11.44
N MET A 299 2.75 -13.61 12.55
CA MET A 299 2.47 -14.53 13.66
C MET A 299 1.48 -15.65 13.29
N TYR A 300 0.80 -15.57 12.15
CA TYR A 300 0.06 -16.71 11.62
C TYR A 300 0.96 -17.92 11.30
N GLY A 301 2.28 -17.77 11.19
CA GLY A 301 3.22 -18.90 11.15
C GLY A 301 3.06 -19.83 12.35
N GLU A 302 2.91 -19.28 13.57
CA GLU A 302 2.69 -20.10 14.77
C GLU A 302 1.33 -20.75 14.80
N ALA A 303 0.30 -20.02 14.36
CA ALA A 303 -1.05 -20.54 14.27
C ALA A 303 -1.13 -21.70 13.26
N ALA A 304 -0.44 -21.58 12.12
CA ALA A 304 -0.35 -22.61 11.11
C ALA A 304 0.38 -23.86 11.63
N ILE A 305 1.54 -23.71 12.27
CA ILE A 305 2.27 -24.85 12.84
C ILE A 305 1.45 -25.54 13.93
N ARG A 306 0.79 -24.78 14.81
CA ARG A 306 -0.07 -25.34 15.87
C ARG A 306 -1.24 -26.13 15.28
N LEU A 307 -1.92 -25.59 14.26
CA LEU A 307 -3.00 -26.29 13.56
C LEU A 307 -2.50 -27.56 12.85
N LEU A 308 -1.37 -27.48 12.14
CA LEU A 308 -0.77 -28.64 11.49
C LEU A 308 -0.33 -29.71 12.50
N ALA A 309 0.18 -29.32 13.67
CA ALA A 309 0.60 -30.24 14.72
C ALA A 309 -0.60 -30.98 15.32
N GLU A 310 -1.74 -30.29 15.50
CA GLU A 310 -2.99 -30.93 15.89
C GLU A 310 -3.49 -31.91 14.82
N LEU A 311 -3.40 -31.55 13.54
CA LEU A 311 -3.78 -32.43 12.42
C LEU A 311 -2.87 -33.67 12.29
N GLU A 312 -1.59 -33.53 12.63
CA GLU A 312 -0.61 -34.63 12.67
C GLU A 312 -0.62 -35.40 13.99
N ASN A 313 -1.55 -35.09 14.91
CA ASN A 313 -1.70 -35.71 16.23
C ASN A 313 -0.45 -35.63 17.12
N VAL A 314 0.32 -34.54 17.02
CA VAL A 314 1.45 -34.26 17.93
C VAL A 314 0.91 -34.09 19.36
N PRO A 315 1.54 -34.71 20.38
CA PRO A 315 1.09 -34.58 21.76
C PRO A 315 1.03 -33.11 22.21
N ARG A 316 -0.09 -32.70 22.83
CA ARG A 316 -0.35 -31.29 23.21
C ARG A 316 0.78 -30.60 23.98
N HIS A 317 1.49 -31.34 24.83
CA HIS A 317 2.61 -30.79 25.60
C HIS A 317 3.84 -30.47 24.75
N GLY A 318 4.03 -31.16 23.62
CA GLY A 318 5.15 -30.94 22.69
C GLY A 318 4.88 -29.91 21.61
N ILE A 319 3.62 -29.49 21.40
CA ILE A 319 3.26 -28.55 20.32
C ILE A 319 3.95 -27.20 20.49
N GLU A 320 3.96 -26.64 21.70
CA GLU A 320 4.61 -25.34 21.95
C GLU A 320 6.13 -25.39 21.80
N ASP A 321 6.75 -26.51 22.16
CA ASP A 321 8.19 -26.72 21.97
C ASP A 321 8.53 -26.86 20.48
N LEU A 322 7.68 -27.56 19.71
CA LEU A 322 7.80 -27.68 18.27
C LEU A 322 7.64 -26.32 17.59
N VAL A 323 6.64 -25.51 17.96
CA VAL A 323 6.45 -24.15 17.43
C VAL A 323 7.72 -23.31 17.66
N LYS A 324 8.26 -23.30 18.89
CA LYS A 324 9.47 -22.55 19.24
C LYS A 324 10.72 -23.03 18.52
N ALA A 325 10.78 -24.32 18.17
CA ALA A 325 11.89 -24.90 17.41
C ALA A 325 11.82 -24.57 15.92
N LYS A 326 10.60 -24.51 15.35
CA LYS A 326 10.40 -24.37 13.90
C LYS A 326 10.22 -22.93 13.43
N PHE A 327 9.70 -22.03 14.27
CA PHE A 327 9.41 -20.65 13.91
C PHE A 327 9.88 -19.66 14.97
N THR A 328 10.52 -18.56 14.53
CA THR A 328 10.74 -17.39 15.39
C THR A 328 10.54 -16.09 14.63
N TYR A 329 10.09 -15.04 15.32
CA TYR A 329 9.89 -13.73 14.70
C TYR A 329 10.58 -12.62 15.50
N VAL A 330 11.45 -11.86 14.81
CA VAL A 330 12.20 -10.73 15.39
C VAL A 330 11.86 -9.44 14.66
N VAL A 331 11.35 -8.45 15.40
CA VAL A 331 11.17 -7.08 14.91
C VAL A 331 12.37 -6.24 15.35
N ALA A 332 13.08 -5.65 14.39
CA ALA A 332 14.26 -4.82 14.64
C ALA A 332 13.87 -3.35 14.74
N CYS A 333 13.63 -2.86 15.96
CA CYS A 333 13.26 -1.48 16.28
C CYS A 333 14.44 -0.72 16.88
N GLN A 334 15.33 -0.12 16.06
CA GLN A 334 16.50 0.60 16.60
C GLN A 334 16.18 1.68 17.63
N VAL A 335 15.04 2.37 17.53
CA VAL A 335 14.70 3.52 18.39
C VAL A 335 13.94 3.17 19.67
N TYR A 336 13.55 1.90 19.88
CA TYR A 336 12.73 1.51 21.03
C TYR A 336 13.34 1.95 22.38
N GLY A 337 14.65 1.79 22.57
CA GLY A 337 15.32 2.22 23.80
C GLY A 337 15.18 3.71 24.08
N ARG A 338 15.13 4.55 23.03
CA ARG A 338 14.88 5.99 23.15
C ARG A 338 13.40 6.28 23.42
N GLN A 339 12.50 5.60 22.71
CA GLN A 339 11.04 5.73 22.91
C GLN A 339 10.64 5.36 24.35
N LYS A 340 11.18 4.27 24.89
CA LYS A 340 10.94 3.82 26.26
C LYS A 340 11.42 4.84 27.29
N ARG A 341 12.63 5.39 27.13
CA ARG A 341 13.17 6.44 28.02
C ARG A 341 12.38 7.74 27.98
N ASN A 342 11.82 8.08 26.81
CA ASN A 342 11.02 9.29 26.62
C ASN A 342 9.54 9.09 26.98
N ASN A 343 9.14 7.92 27.47
CA ASN A 343 7.75 7.55 27.75
C ASN A 343 6.81 7.79 26.54
N ASP A 344 7.30 7.48 25.34
CA ASP A 344 6.55 7.57 24.10
C ASP A 344 5.41 6.55 24.09
N ALA A 345 4.22 6.95 23.64
CA ALA A 345 3.06 6.05 23.48
C ALA A 345 3.39 4.86 22.57
N LYS A 346 4.28 5.06 21.58
CA LYS A 346 4.77 4.00 20.68
C LYS A 346 5.48 2.87 21.44
N ALA A 347 6.21 3.17 22.52
CA ALA A 347 6.85 2.12 23.33
C ALA A 347 5.78 1.22 23.98
N LYS A 348 4.70 1.80 24.52
CA LYS A 348 3.60 1.05 25.14
C LYS A 348 2.86 0.18 24.14
N ASP A 349 2.68 0.66 22.91
CA ASP A 349 2.07 -0.12 21.84
C ASP A 349 2.95 -1.32 21.43
N ILE A 350 4.28 -1.20 21.47
CA ILE A 350 5.21 -2.34 21.27
C ILE A 350 5.11 -3.34 22.42
N GLU A 351 5.08 -2.87 23.67
CA GLU A 351 4.91 -3.75 24.84
C GLU A 351 3.58 -4.52 24.77
N PHE A 352 2.50 -3.87 24.33
CA PHE A 352 1.22 -4.55 24.06
C PHE A 352 1.36 -5.69 23.05
N LEU A 353 2.05 -5.47 21.92
CA LEU A 353 2.27 -6.53 20.92
C LEU A 353 3.11 -7.68 21.48
N LEU A 354 4.12 -7.40 22.30
CA LEU A 354 4.94 -8.43 22.96
C LEU A 354 4.14 -9.29 23.94
N HIS A 355 3.16 -8.73 24.65
CA HIS A 355 2.27 -9.50 25.51
C HIS A 355 1.20 -10.25 24.74
N ARG A 356 0.69 -9.68 23.64
CA ARG A 356 -0.29 -10.34 22.77
C ARG A 356 0.28 -11.57 22.07
N PHE A 357 1.58 -11.51 21.73
CA PHE A 357 2.31 -12.56 21.02
C PHE A 357 3.55 -12.96 21.83
N PRO A 358 3.45 -13.93 22.76
CA PRO A 358 4.54 -14.27 23.69
C PRO A 358 5.85 -14.71 23.03
N ASN A 359 5.79 -15.25 21.81
CA ASN A 359 6.95 -15.69 21.05
C ASN A 359 7.55 -14.59 20.14
N LEU A 360 6.86 -13.44 20.00
CA LEU A 360 7.40 -12.26 19.33
C LEU A 360 8.60 -11.73 20.13
N ARG A 361 9.65 -11.34 19.41
CA ARG A 361 10.82 -10.71 19.99
C ARG A 361 11.07 -9.36 19.33
N VAL A 362 11.52 -8.40 20.12
CA VAL A 362 11.93 -7.09 19.60
C VAL A 362 13.40 -6.89 19.91
N SER A 363 14.19 -6.56 18.89
CA SER A 363 15.58 -6.15 19.07
C SER A 363 15.72 -4.64 18.88
N TYR A 364 16.55 -3.99 19.68
CA TYR A 364 16.79 -2.55 19.58
C TYR A 364 18.23 -2.19 19.92
N ILE A 365 18.60 -0.95 19.58
CA ILE A 365 19.89 -0.37 19.96
C ILE A 365 19.71 0.48 21.21
N ASP A 366 20.43 0.12 22.26
CA ASP A 366 20.49 0.91 23.49
C ASP A 366 21.76 1.76 23.51
N GLU A 367 21.61 3.02 23.91
CA GLU A 367 22.69 4.01 23.96
C GLU A 367 22.93 4.38 25.42
N VAL A 368 24.03 3.92 26.02
CA VAL A 368 24.34 4.16 27.43
C VAL A 368 25.52 5.11 27.55
N ARG A 369 25.38 6.16 28.36
CA ARG A 369 26.49 7.08 28.69
C ARG A 369 27.38 6.44 29.74
N VAL A 370 28.66 6.26 29.44
CA VAL A 370 29.58 5.50 30.31
C VAL A 370 30.39 6.39 31.25
N ASN A 371 30.76 7.61 30.80
CA ASN A 371 31.65 8.51 31.55
C ASN A 371 31.09 9.94 31.64
N TYR A 372 31.62 10.74 32.58
CA TYR A 372 31.35 12.19 32.70
C TYR A 372 31.68 12.98 31.42
N GLN A 373 32.60 12.47 30.59
CA GLN A 373 32.97 13.02 29.28
C GLN A 373 31.93 12.77 28.17
N LYS A 374 30.74 12.21 28.49
CA LYS A 374 29.62 11.95 27.56
C LYS A 374 29.90 10.93 26.43
N GLU A 375 30.90 10.06 26.57
CA GLU A 375 31.10 8.96 25.63
C GLU A 375 29.94 7.96 25.69
N LEU A 376 29.42 7.60 24.51
CA LEU A 376 28.29 6.69 24.32
C LEU A 376 28.81 5.28 24.02
N SER A 377 28.36 4.30 24.80
CA SER A 377 28.45 2.88 24.43
C SER A 377 27.12 2.40 23.87
N TYR A 378 27.20 1.56 22.85
CA TYR A 378 26.04 1.04 22.12
C TYR A 378 25.88 -0.45 22.43
N PHE A 379 24.64 -0.89 22.61
CA PHE A 379 24.31 -2.28 22.86
C PHE A 379 23.19 -2.74 21.91
N SER A 380 23.31 -3.94 21.38
CA SER A 380 22.18 -4.64 20.75
C SER A 380 21.46 -5.46 21.81
N VAL A 381 20.18 -5.18 22.03
CA VAL A 381 19.37 -5.77 23.09
C VAL A 381 18.19 -6.52 22.47
N LEU A 382 17.88 -7.71 22.98
CA LEU A 382 16.70 -8.50 22.61
C LEU A 382 15.75 -8.57 23.80
N ILE A 383 14.47 -8.26 23.57
CA ILE A 383 13.41 -8.34 24.58
C ILE A 383 12.27 -9.26 24.14
N LYS A 384 11.52 -9.76 25.12
CA LYS A 384 10.28 -10.51 24.94
C LYS A 384 9.26 -10.14 26.02
N GLY A 385 7.97 -10.35 25.74
CA GLY A 385 6.92 -10.28 26.75
C GLY A 385 6.93 -11.50 27.68
N THR A 386 6.49 -11.33 28.92
CA THR A 386 6.20 -12.44 29.83
C THR A 386 4.68 -12.69 29.94
N GLU A 387 4.32 -13.79 30.62
CA GLU A 387 2.93 -14.10 30.98
C GLU A 387 2.33 -13.05 31.92
N THR A 388 3.17 -12.33 32.68
CA THR A 388 2.74 -11.20 33.51
C THR A 388 2.53 -9.97 32.63
N LEU A 389 1.27 -9.54 32.50
CA LEU A 389 0.91 -8.30 31.81
C LEU A 389 1.72 -7.13 32.38
N SER A 390 2.45 -6.40 31.52
CA SER A 390 3.33 -5.24 31.81
C SER A 390 4.80 -5.54 32.11
N GLU A 391 5.22 -6.80 32.17
CA GLU A 391 6.64 -7.14 32.36
C GLU A 391 7.30 -7.58 31.04
N VAL A 392 8.29 -6.79 30.61
CA VAL A 392 9.12 -7.08 29.44
C VAL A 392 10.52 -7.42 29.91
N VAL A 393 11.02 -8.59 29.52
CA VAL A 393 12.32 -9.10 29.97
C VAL A 393 13.35 -8.97 28.86
N GLU A 394 14.52 -8.44 29.22
CA GLU A 394 15.71 -8.46 28.39
C GLU A 394 16.28 -9.89 28.36
N CYS A 395 16.27 -10.51 27.17
CA CYS A 395 16.80 -11.85 26.94
C CYS A 395 18.32 -11.82 26.75
N TYR A 396 18.82 -10.84 25.99
CA TYR A 396 20.23 -10.69 25.67
C TYR A 396 20.59 -9.21 25.60
N ARG A 397 21.80 -8.86 26.04
CA ARG A 397 22.44 -7.56 25.81
C ARG A 397 23.86 -7.80 25.33
N ILE A 398 24.18 -7.31 24.14
CA ILE A 398 25.50 -7.47 23.51
C ILE A 398 26.10 -6.10 23.27
N ARG A 399 27.30 -5.86 23.80
CA ARG A 399 28.03 -4.60 23.57
C ARG A 399 28.53 -4.54 22.13
N LEU A 400 28.27 -3.43 21.47
CA LEU A 400 28.72 -3.15 20.10
C LEU A 400 30.06 -2.40 20.13
N PRO A 401 30.91 -2.56 19.09
CA PRO A 401 32.22 -1.91 19.04
C PRO A 401 32.15 -0.39 18.83
N GLY A 402 30.99 0.14 18.44
CA GLY A 402 30.76 1.56 18.19
C GLY A 402 29.31 1.82 17.79
N ASN A 403 29.02 3.02 17.28
CA ASN A 403 27.71 3.36 16.74
C ASN A 403 27.42 2.48 15.51
N PRO A 404 26.39 1.61 15.54
CA PRO A 404 26.11 0.73 14.41
C PRO A 404 25.46 1.47 13.22
N ILE A 405 24.95 2.69 13.42
CA ILE A 405 24.18 3.43 12.41
C ILE A 405 25.14 4.17 11.46
N LEU A 406 25.34 3.64 10.26
CA LEU A 406 26.27 4.16 9.25
C LEU A 406 25.57 4.92 8.11
N GLY A 407 24.40 4.44 7.68
CA GLY A 407 23.62 4.96 6.57
C GLY A 407 22.13 5.19 6.92
N GLU A 408 21.25 4.66 6.09
CA GLU A 408 19.80 4.93 6.09
C GLU A 408 19.02 4.25 7.23
N GLY A 409 19.63 3.31 7.96
CA GLY A 409 19.06 2.67 9.15
C GLY A 409 18.45 1.29 8.91
N LYS A 410 17.84 1.02 7.75
CA LYS A 410 17.30 -0.32 7.42
C LYS A 410 18.38 -1.42 7.41
N PRO A 411 19.53 -1.28 6.73
CA PRO A 411 20.56 -2.32 6.75
C PRO A 411 21.16 -2.51 8.15
N GLU A 412 21.33 -1.43 8.91
CA GLU A 412 21.88 -1.49 10.28
C GLU A 412 20.89 -2.15 11.26
N ASN A 413 19.59 -1.90 11.09
CA ASN A 413 18.53 -2.63 11.79
C ASN A 413 18.61 -4.14 11.54
N GLN A 414 18.68 -4.54 10.27
CA GLN A 414 18.76 -5.96 9.93
C GLN A 414 20.05 -6.60 10.45
N ASN A 415 21.20 -5.95 10.27
CA ASN A 415 22.49 -6.46 10.70
C ASN A 415 22.63 -6.56 12.22
N SER A 416 22.00 -5.65 12.98
CA SER A 416 21.99 -5.73 14.45
C SER A 416 21.03 -6.78 15.00
N ALA A 417 19.97 -7.11 14.26
CA ALA A 417 18.94 -8.08 14.67
C ALA A 417 19.24 -9.52 14.23
N VAL A 418 19.98 -9.72 13.13
CA VAL A 418 20.23 -11.04 12.53
C VAL A 418 20.80 -12.06 13.53
N ILE A 419 21.64 -11.61 14.46
CA ILE A 419 22.25 -12.43 15.51
C ILE A 419 21.23 -13.06 16.47
N PHE A 420 20.03 -12.49 16.58
CA PHE A 420 18.95 -12.98 17.44
C PHE A 420 17.98 -13.92 16.72
N THR A 421 18.04 -13.98 15.40
CA THR A 421 17.24 -14.94 14.61
C THR A 421 17.75 -16.37 14.81
N ARG A 422 16.90 -17.37 14.63
CA ARG A 422 17.23 -18.81 14.78
C ARG A 422 16.81 -19.62 13.55
N GLY A 423 17.11 -20.90 13.52
CA GLY A 423 16.78 -21.78 12.40
C GLY A 423 17.65 -21.61 11.15
N GLU A 424 17.32 -22.41 10.13
CA GLU A 424 18.08 -22.60 8.89
C GLU A 424 17.79 -21.54 7.84
N HIS A 425 16.57 -21.00 7.85
CA HIS A 425 16.11 -20.01 6.90
C HIS A 425 15.74 -18.68 7.55
N LEU A 426 15.85 -17.60 6.78
CA LEU A 426 15.48 -16.26 7.22
C LEU A 426 14.63 -15.58 6.15
N GLN A 427 13.41 -15.21 6.50
CA GLN A 427 12.54 -14.39 5.68
C GLN A 427 12.70 -12.93 6.06
N THR A 428 12.93 -12.05 5.07
CA THR A 428 12.98 -10.61 5.28
C THR A 428 11.65 -9.98 4.88
N ILE A 429 11.04 -9.25 5.82
CA ILE A 429 9.71 -8.67 5.67
C ILE A 429 9.81 -7.17 5.92
N ASP A 430 9.15 -6.37 5.09
CA ASP A 430 9.01 -4.94 5.32
C ASP A 430 7.88 -4.65 6.32
N MET A 431 8.02 -3.55 7.05
CA MET A 431 7.07 -3.07 8.06
C MET A 431 5.61 -2.95 7.58
N ASN A 432 5.37 -2.77 6.28
CA ASN A 432 4.03 -2.58 5.71
C ASN A 432 3.54 -3.80 4.92
N GLN A 433 4.10 -4.97 5.16
CA GLN A 433 3.63 -6.22 4.59
C GLN A 433 2.63 -6.94 5.48
N ASP A 434 1.95 -7.92 4.91
CA ASP A 434 0.93 -8.70 5.60
C ASP A 434 1.12 -10.17 5.30
N GLY A 435 0.81 -11.00 6.30
CA GLY A 435 0.82 -12.45 6.19
C GLY A 435 -0.59 -13.00 6.32
N TYR A 436 -0.84 -14.13 5.70
CA TYR A 436 -2.16 -14.77 5.70
C TYR A 436 -2.06 -16.18 6.26
N LEU A 437 -3.02 -16.58 7.09
CA LEU A 437 -3.01 -17.88 7.76
C LEU A 437 -2.98 -19.04 6.76
N GLU A 438 -3.81 -18.97 5.73
CA GLU A 438 -3.90 -19.97 4.68
C GLU A 438 -2.60 -20.08 3.85
N GLU A 439 -1.85 -18.99 3.72
CA GLU A 439 -0.54 -18.99 3.07
C GLU A 439 0.54 -19.58 3.98
N ALA A 440 0.45 -19.31 5.30
CA ALA A 440 1.35 -19.86 6.31
C ALA A 440 1.30 -21.39 6.39
N LEU A 441 0.15 -22.02 6.07
CA LEU A 441 0.03 -23.49 5.99
C LEU A 441 0.93 -24.13 4.94
N LYS A 442 1.31 -23.38 3.89
CA LYS A 442 2.16 -23.85 2.79
C LYS A 442 3.65 -23.59 3.04
N MET A 443 4.03 -22.99 4.17
CA MET A 443 5.44 -22.69 4.47
C MET A 443 6.31 -23.95 4.51
N ARG A 444 5.78 -25.08 5.01
CA ARG A 444 6.52 -26.35 4.98
C ARG A 444 6.84 -26.84 3.57
N ASN A 445 5.97 -26.57 2.60
CA ASN A 445 6.21 -26.89 1.19
C ASN A 445 7.21 -25.91 0.58
N LEU A 446 7.06 -24.62 0.91
CA LEU A 446 7.92 -23.54 0.42
C LEU A 446 9.40 -23.77 0.80
N LEU A 447 9.65 -24.24 2.03
CA LEU A 447 11.02 -24.50 2.49
C LEU A 447 11.69 -25.68 1.77
N GLU A 448 10.92 -26.60 1.18
CA GLU A 448 11.48 -27.68 0.37
C GLU A 448 11.98 -27.21 -1.00
N GLU A 449 11.61 -26.01 -1.46
CA GLU A 449 12.19 -25.40 -2.67
C GLU A 449 13.71 -25.23 -2.60
N PHE A 450 14.26 -25.12 -1.38
CA PHE A 450 15.71 -25.09 -1.16
C PHE A 450 16.41 -26.41 -1.53
N SER A 451 15.65 -27.52 -1.51
CA SER A 451 16.11 -28.89 -1.76
C SER A 451 15.59 -29.50 -3.06
N ALA A 452 14.58 -28.90 -3.70
CA ALA A 452 13.84 -29.47 -4.84
C ALA A 452 14.61 -29.55 -6.17
N GLY A 453 15.76 -28.90 -6.30
CA GLY A 453 16.48 -28.75 -7.58
C GLY A 453 17.85 -29.42 -7.63
N ASN A 454 18.29 -29.78 -8.85
CA ASN A 454 19.67 -30.22 -9.12
C ASN A 454 20.74 -29.14 -8.84
N ARG A 455 20.32 -27.91 -8.54
CA ARG A 455 21.19 -26.79 -8.16
C ARG A 455 20.72 -26.27 -6.80
N PRO A 456 21.65 -25.90 -5.91
CA PRO A 456 21.30 -25.34 -4.62
C PRO A 456 20.56 -24.02 -4.81
N CYS A 457 19.29 -24.00 -4.42
CA CYS A 457 18.53 -22.77 -4.29
C CYS A 457 18.95 -22.08 -2.98
N THR A 458 19.16 -20.78 -3.04
CA THR A 458 19.70 -19.98 -1.92
C THR A 458 18.76 -18.85 -1.53
N ILE A 459 17.85 -18.47 -2.43
CA ILE A 459 16.78 -17.50 -2.20
C ILE A 459 15.51 -18.06 -2.82
N VAL A 460 14.42 -18.10 -2.06
CA VAL A 460 13.07 -18.40 -2.55
C VAL A 460 12.25 -17.13 -2.48
N GLY A 461 11.90 -16.60 -3.65
CA GLY A 461 11.16 -15.36 -3.77
C GLY A 461 9.66 -15.57 -3.79
N LEU A 462 8.92 -14.61 -3.23
CA LEU A 462 7.47 -14.69 -3.12
C LEU A 462 6.79 -13.53 -3.88
N PRO A 463 5.70 -13.78 -4.62
CA PRO A 463 4.86 -12.72 -5.18
C PRO A 463 4.15 -11.92 -4.08
N GLU A 464 3.77 -10.69 -4.44
CA GLU A 464 3.10 -9.75 -3.55
C GLU A 464 1.71 -9.39 -4.04
N HIS A 465 0.78 -9.17 -3.11
CA HIS A 465 -0.53 -8.62 -3.38
C HIS A 465 -0.67 -7.23 -2.76
N ILE A 466 -0.95 -6.21 -3.59
CA ILE A 466 -1.04 -4.82 -3.16
C ILE A 466 -2.43 -4.54 -2.57
N PHE A 467 -2.57 -4.63 -1.25
CA PHE A 467 -3.87 -4.49 -0.59
C PHE A 467 -4.38 -3.03 -0.52
N THR A 468 -3.52 -2.05 -0.78
CA THR A 468 -3.93 -0.63 -0.86
C THR A 468 -4.50 -0.23 -2.22
N GLY A 469 -4.43 -1.12 -3.23
CA GLY A 469 -4.83 -0.80 -4.61
C GLY A 469 -6.30 -0.38 -4.77
N SER A 470 -7.18 -0.82 -3.87
CA SER A 470 -8.60 -0.47 -3.91
C SER A 470 -8.96 0.87 -3.26
N ILE A 471 -8.00 1.60 -2.68
CA ILE A 471 -8.26 2.83 -1.92
C ILE A 471 -8.55 4.02 -2.85
N SER A 472 -7.81 4.14 -3.96
CA SER A 472 -7.95 5.23 -4.92
C SER A 472 -7.55 4.75 -6.33
N SER A 473 -7.87 5.53 -7.36
CA SER A 473 -7.40 5.21 -8.72
C SER A 473 -5.88 5.30 -8.84
N LEU A 474 -5.26 6.24 -8.11
CA LEU A 474 -3.81 6.37 -8.05
C LEU A 474 -3.15 5.13 -7.42
N ALA A 475 -3.74 4.63 -6.32
CA ALA A 475 -3.32 3.38 -5.70
C ALA A 475 -3.50 2.19 -6.64
N ASN A 476 -4.58 2.17 -7.43
CA ASN A 476 -4.82 1.12 -8.41
C ASN A 476 -3.79 1.11 -9.53
N TYR A 477 -3.37 2.28 -10.05
CA TYR A 477 -2.30 2.33 -11.05
C TYR A 477 -0.99 1.76 -10.53
N MET A 478 -0.61 2.12 -9.30
CA MET A 478 0.55 1.54 -8.64
C MET A 478 0.40 0.03 -8.44
N ALA A 479 -0.77 -0.43 -8.00
CA ALA A 479 -1.04 -1.85 -7.80
C ALA A 479 -0.95 -2.65 -9.12
N LEU A 480 -1.47 -2.10 -10.22
CA LEU A 480 -1.42 -2.73 -11.55
C LEU A 480 0.01 -2.82 -12.08
N GLN A 481 0.76 -1.73 -12.01
CA GLN A 481 2.19 -1.69 -12.39
C GLN A 481 2.99 -2.74 -11.60
N GLU A 482 2.78 -2.78 -10.29
CA GLU A 482 3.48 -3.71 -9.40
C GLU A 482 3.06 -5.16 -9.66
N THR A 483 1.77 -5.42 -9.89
CA THR A 483 1.26 -6.77 -10.22
C THR A 483 1.96 -7.34 -11.46
N SER A 484 2.17 -6.51 -12.49
CA SER A 484 2.93 -6.93 -13.68
C SER A 484 4.38 -7.27 -13.35
N PHE A 485 5.03 -6.49 -12.49
CA PHE A 485 6.41 -6.74 -12.07
C PHE A 485 6.52 -8.01 -11.23
N VAL A 486 5.70 -8.18 -10.18
CA VAL A 486 5.73 -9.32 -9.24
C VAL A 486 5.17 -10.63 -9.83
N THR A 487 4.74 -10.64 -11.08
CA THR A 487 4.31 -11.85 -11.79
C THR A 487 5.21 -12.10 -13.01
N LEU A 488 4.83 -11.61 -14.20
CA LEU A 488 5.56 -11.89 -15.44
C LEU A 488 7.00 -11.35 -15.41
N GLY A 489 7.22 -10.19 -14.79
CA GLY A 489 8.55 -9.62 -14.61
C GLY A 489 9.46 -10.56 -13.81
N GLN A 490 9.08 -10.90 -12.58
CA GLN A 490 9.82 -11.83 -11.72
C GLN A 490 9.97 -13.22 -12.36
N ARG A 491 8.93 -13.72 -13.04
CA ARG A 491 8.99 -15.01 -13.76
C ARG A 491 10.05 -14.99 -14.84
N THR A 492 10.07 -13.95 -15.68
CA THR A 492 11.05 -13.80 -16.77
C THR A 492 12.48 -13.64 -16.24
N LEU A 493 12.65 -12.82 -15.18
CA LEU A 493 13.93 -12.63 -14.50
C LEU A 493 14.43 -13.93 -13.86
N THR A 494 13.53 -14.79 -13.36
CA THR A 494 13.87 -16.10 -12.77
C THR A 494 14.21 -17.12 -13.85
N ARG A 495 13.34 -17.26 -14.85
CA ARG A 495 13.48 -18.22 -15.96
C ARG A 495 12.91 -17.60 -17.24
N PRO A 496 13.67 -17.58 -18.35
CA PRO A 496 14.97 -18.21 -18.55
C PRO A 496 16.18 -17.38 -18.09
N LEU A 497 16.00 -16.09 -17.75
CA LEU A 497 17.14 -15.16 -17.64
C LEU A 497 18.06 -15.46 -16.43
N ARG A 498 17.51 -15.96 -15.32
CA ARG A 498 18.26 -16.26 -14.07
C ARG A 498 19.03 -15.05 -13.53
N VAL A 499 18.42 -13.88 -13.63
CA VAL A 499 18.93 -12.59 -13.12
C VAL A 499 17.96 -11.96 -12.13
N ARG A 500 17.00 -12.73 -11.59
CA ARG A 500 16.17 -12.30 -10.45
C ARG A 500 17.09 -12.02 -9.26
N MET A 501 16.94 -10.85 -8.68
CA MET A 501 17.64 -10.43 -7.47
C MET A 501 16.69 -10.43 -6.27
N HIS A 502 17.25 -10.17 -5.09
CA HIS A 502 16.48 -9.82 -3.93
C HIS A 502 16.11 -8.33 -3.96
N TYR A 503 14.84 -7.99 -3.69
CA TYR A 503 14.34 -6.61 -3.71
C TYR A 503 13.91 -6.12 -2.32
N GLY A 504 14.45 -6.71 -1.25
CA GLY A 504 14.21 -6.34 0.16
C GLY A 504 13.21 -7.23 0.89
N HIS A 505 12.20 -7.71 0.18
CA HIS A 505 11.10 -8.52 0.71
C HIS A 505 10.32 -9.21 -0.45
N PRO A 506 9.41 -10.16 -0.19
CA PRO A 506 9.24 -11.00 1.01
C PRO A 506 10.09 -12.30 0.95
N ASP A 507 11.26 -12.25 0.30
CA ASP A 507 12.06 -13.44 0.02
C ASP A 507 12.53 -14.18 1.29
N VAL A 508 12.61 -15.50 1.17
CA VAL A 508 13.22 -16.40 2.15
C VAL A 508 14.64 -16.74 1.70
N PHE A 509 15.57 -16.72 2.63
CA PHE A 509 16.98 -16.98 2.38
C PHE A 509 17.47 -18.22 3.11
N ASN A 510 18.39 -18.95 2.48
CA ASN A 510 19.25 -19.88 3.19
C ASN A 510 20.18 -19.07 4.12
N LYS A 511 19.88 -19.07 5.42
CA LYS A 511 20.54 -18.16 6.36
C LYS A 511 22.02 -18.45 6.49
N LEU A 512 22.40 -19.73 6.55
CA LEU A 512 23.80 -20.16 6.68
C LEU A 512 24.65 -19.70 5.50
N PHE A 513 24.09 -19.75 4.29
CA PHE A 513 24.76 -19.26 3.09
C PHE A 513 25.08 -17.76 3.18
N PHE A 514 24.10 -16.93 3.55
CA PHE A 514 24.23 -15.47 3.56
C PHE A 514 24.99 -14.91 4.75
N MET A 515 24.83 -15.48 5.96
CA MET A 515 25.55 -15.01 7.15
C MET A 515 27.07 -15.11 6.98
N THR A 516 27.56 -16.11 6.25
CA THR A 516 28.99 -16.31 5.99
C THR A 516 29.50 -15.53 4.77
N ARG A 517 28.62 -14.79 4.04
CA ARG A 517 28.92 -14.19 2.73
C ARG A 517 28.51 -12.71 2.62
N GLY A 518 28.55 -11.99 3.74
CA GLY A 518 28.33 -10.54 3.79
C GLY A 518 26.90 -10.12 4.14
N GLY A 519 26.08 -11.03 4.66
CA GLY A 519 24.76 -10.74 5.23
C GLY A 519 23.67 -10.52 4.18
N PHE A 520 22.55 -9.97 4.66
CA PHE A 520 21.31 -9.81 3.88
C PHE A 520 21.16 -8.40 3.28
N SER A 521 21.88 -7.41 3.81
CA SER A 521 21.85 -6.03 3.33
C SER A 521 23.19 -5.33 3.57
N LYS A 522 23.59 -4.44 2.67
CA LYS A 522 24.86 -3.71 2.76
C LYS A 522 24.69 -2.28 3.28
N ALA A 523 25.00 -2.08 4.56
CA ALA A 523 25.12 -0.77 5.17
C ALA A 523 26.20 0.08 4.48
N SER A 524 25.88 1.32 4.14
CA SER A 524 26.84 2.31 3.64
C SER A 524 26.30 3.73 3.77
N LYS A 525 27.19 4.70 3.84
CA LYS A 525 26.83 6.12 3.90
C LYS A 525 26.65 6.69 2.49
N GLY A 526 25.42 6.73 1.98
CA GLY A 526 25.06 7.41 0.73
C GLY A 526 25.63 6.79 -0.57
N ILE A 527 25.95 5.49 -0.57
CA ILE A 527 26.46 4.77 -1.75
C ILE A 527 25.54 3.62 -2.17
N ASN A 528 24.99 2.87 -1.21
CA ASN A 528 24.09 1.75 -1.45
C ASN A 528 22.67 2.15 -0.98
N LEU A 529 21.99 3.04 -1.71
CA LEU A 529 20.59 3.39 -1.39
C LEU A 529 19.64 2.19 -1.56
N SER A 530 19.99 1.27 -2.47
CA SER A 530 19.36 -0.04 -2.62
C SER A 530 20.26 -1.10 -1.95
N GLU A 531 20.28 -1.13 -0.63
CA GLU A 531 21.13 -1.99 0.18
C GLU A 531 20.84 -3.49 0.02
N ASP A 532 19.56 -3.81 -0.23
CA ASP A 532 19.02 -5.19 -0.24
C ASP A 532 19.46 -5.96 -1.50
N ILE A 533 19.53 -5.27 -2.65
CA ILE A 533 19.85 -5.90 -3.94
C ILE A 533 21.26 -6.49 -3.97
N PHE A 534 22.16 -6.01 -3.12
CA PHE A 534 23.51 -6.54 -3.02
C PHE A 534 23.56 -7.98 -2.50
N ALA A 535 22.56 -8.44 -1.75
CA ALA A 535 22.43 -9.85 -1.43
C ALA A 535 22.14 -10.67 -2.70
N GLY A 536 21.26 -10.16 -3.58
CA GLY A 536 21.02 -10.73 -4.91
C GLY A 536 22.28 -10.76 -5.79
N TYR A 537 23.05 -9.67 -5.83
CA TYR A 537 24.31 -9.63 -6.57
C TYR A 537 25.34 -10.61 -6.00
N ASN A 538 25.52 -10.65 -4.67
CA ASN A 538 26.42 -11.61 -4.04
C ASN A 538 26.00 -13.05 -4.38
N ASN A 539 24.71 -13.34 -4.43
CA ASN A 539 24.17 -14.63 -4.83
C ASN A 539 24.48 -14.98 -6.30
N CYS A 540 24.29 -14.03 -7.21
CA CYS A 540 24.49 -14.26 -8.64
C CYS A 540 25.98 -14.32 -9.04
N LEU A 541 26.83 -13.47 -8.43
CA LEU A 541 28.24 -13.31 -8.81
C LEU A 541 29.15 -14.38 -8.19
N ARG A 542 28.87 -14.84 -6.97
CA ARG A 542 29.77 -15.76 -6.26
C ARG A 542 29.48 -17.23 -6.58
N GLY A 543 30.08 -17.74 -7.67
CA GLY A 543 30.40 -19.16 -7.80
C GLY A 543 30.24 -19.81 -9.17
N THR A 544 31.39 -20.07 -9.80
CA THR A 544 31.66 -21.16 -10.74
C THR A 544 31.23 -22.53 -10.16
N VAL A 545 30.72 -23.43 -11.02
CA VAL A 545 30.20 -24.78 -10.72
C VAL A 545 28.86 -24.85 -9.95
N SER A 546 28.56 -23.93 -9.03
CA SER A 546 27.33 -23.94 -8.21
C SER A 546 26.71 -22.55 -8.08
N ARG A 547 26.11 -22.01 -9.16
CA ARG A 547 25.32 -20.78 -9.08
C ARG A 547 24.19 -20.97 -8.06
N GLY A 548 24.19 -20.20 -6.97
CA GLY A 548 23.04 -20.11 -6.08
C GLY A 548 21.84 -19.60 -6.89
N THR A 549 20.83 -20.44 -7.06
CA THR A 549 19.65 -20.06 -7.85
C THR A 549 18.63 -19.38 -6.98
N VAL A 550 17.93 -18.43 -7.59
CA VAL A 550 16.74 -17.83 -6.99
C VAL A 550 15.53 -18.57 -7.55
N ALA A 551 14.71 -19.17 -6.69
CA ALA A 551 13.41 -19.72 -7.06
C ALA A 551 12.32 -18.65 -6.93
N PHE A 552 11.22 -18.80 -7.66
CA PHE A 552 10.07 -17.90 -7.59
C PHE A 552 8.76 -18.72 -7.68
N PRO A 553 8.40 -19.46 -6.62
CA PRO A 553 7.12 -20.15 -6.56
C PRO A 553 5.96 -19.15 -6.45
N GLU A 554 4.89 -19.40 -7.22
CA GLU A 554 3.71 -18.54 -7.27
C GLU A 554 2.53 -19.07 -6.45
N TYR A 555 2.71 -20.22 -5.78
CA TYR A 555 1.68 -20.84 -4.93
C TYR A 555 1.64 -20.26 -3.51
N VAL A 556 2.57 -19.40 -3.09
CA VAL A 556 2.51 -18.65 -1.83
C VAL A 556 2.60 -17.16 -2.12
N LYS A 557 1.85 -16.31 -1.41
CA LYS A 557 1.92 -14.86 -1.59
C LYS A 557 1.85 -14.07 -0.27
N CYS A 558 2.49 -12.90 -0.26
CA CYS A 558 2.43 -11.95 0.86
C CYS A 558 1.63 -10.70 0.49
N GLY A 559 0.99 -10.06 1.46
CA GLY A 559 0.38 -8.75 1.27
C GLY A 559 1.43 -7.65 1.34
N LYS A 560 1.26 -6.57 0.57
CA LYS A 560 2.10 -5.37 0.63
C LYS A 560 1.25 -4.10 0.59
N GLY A 561 1.51 -3.20 1.54
CA GLY A 561 0.98 -1.84 1.52
C GLY A 561 1.84 -0.98 0.61
N ARG A 562 1.21 -0.19 -0.26
CA ARG A 562 1.87 0.82 -1.08
C ARG A 562 1.28 2.18 -0.82
N ASP A 563 2.13 3.19 -0.99
CA ASP A 563 1.76 4.59 -0.90
C ASP A 563 0.67 4.93 -1.93
N VAL A 564 -0.33 5.68 -1.48
CA VAL A 564 -1.57 5.92 -2.24
C VAL A 564 -1.64 7.34 -2.81
N GLY A 565 -0.56 8.11 -2.66
CA GLY A 565 -0.53 9.56 -2.85
C GLY A 565 0.62 10.00 -3.72
N MET A 566 0.37 11.02 -4.53
CA MET A 566 1.27 11.39 -5.61
C MET A 566 2.68 11.77 -5.11
N GLN A 567 2.77 12.53 -4.02
CA GLN A 567 4.06 12.90 -3.42
C GLN A 567 4.83 11.69 -2.84
N GLN A 568 4.11 10.73 -2.27
CA GLN A 568 4.71 9.54 -1.68
C GLN A 568 5.25 8.62 -2.80
N ILE A 569 4.44 8.41 -3.84
CA ILE A 569 4.82 7.67 -5.06
C ILE A 569 6.04 8.33 -5.70
N TYR A 570 6.04 9.66 -5.86
CA TYR A 570 7.19 10.40 -6.38
C TYR A 570 8.48 10.12 -5.62
N LYS A 571 8.44 10.17 -4.28
CA LYS A 571 9.61 9.89 -3.43
C LYS A 571 10.07 8.43 -3.54
N PHE A 572 9.14 7.49 -3.62
CA PHE A 572 9.46 6.07 -3.81
C PHE A 572 10.18 5.84 -5.14
N GLU A 573 9.68 6.43 -6.22
CA GLU A 573 10.24 6.25 -7.57
C GLU A 573 11.56 7.01 -7.76
N ALA A 574 11.69 8.18 -7.12
CA ALA A 574 12.97 8.85 -6.97
C ALA A 574 14.00 7.94 -6.31
N LYS A 575 13.65 7.28 -5.20
CA LYS A 575 14.54 6.32 -4.52
C LYS A 575 14.96 5.18 -5.46
N LEU A 576 14.02 4.58 -6.20
CA LEU A 576 14.34 3.51 -7.14
C LEU A 576 15.27 3.97 -8.26
N ALA A 577 14.99 5.14 -8.86
CA ALA A 577 15.78 5.69 -9.96
C ALA A 577 17.20 6.06 -9.52
N GLN A 578 17.35 6.70 -8.36
CA GLN A 578 18.67 7.03 -7.80
C GLN A 578 19.46 5.76 -7.46
N GLY A 579 18.81 4.77 -6.83
CA GLY A 579 19.44 3.48 -6.53
C GLY A 579 19.92 2.74 -7.78
N ALA A 580 19.14 2.77 -8.87
CA ALA A 580 19.54 2.18 -10.15
C ALA A 580 20.71 2.94 -10.80
N ALA A 581 20.72 4.27 -10.72
CA ALA A 581 21.84 5.09 -11.22
C ALA A 581 23.14 4.84 -10.43
N GLU A 582 23.06 4.75 -9.09
CA GLU A 582 24.22 4.42 -8.25
C GLU A 582 24.80 3.04 -8.60
N GLN A 583 23.94 2.05 -8.85
CA GLN A 583 24.37 0.72 -9.29
C GLN A 583 25.08 0.77 -10.64
N SER A 584 24.53 1.51 -11.60
CA SER A 584 25.10 1.69 -12.95
C SER A 584 26.46 2.39 -12.92
N LEU A 585 26.67 3.31 -11.98
CA LEU A 585 27.95 4.00 -11.78
C LEU A 585 28.97 3.19 -10.97
N SER A 586 28.53 2.17 -10.21
CA SER A 586 29.43 1.41 -9.35
C SER A 586 30.32 0.51 -10.20
N GLY A 587 31.65 0.65 -10.17
CA GLY A 587 32.57 -0.17 -11.02
C GLY A 587 32.64 -1.67 -10.67
N ARG A 588 31.57 -2.27 -10.12
CA ARG A 588 31.47 -3.68 -9.73
C ARG A 588 30.92 -4.51 -10.90
N GLU A 589 31.19 -5.81 -10.94
CA GLU A 589 30.59 -6.77 -11.91
C GLU A 589 29.04 -6.74 -11.93
N ALA A 590 28.41 -6.11 -10.93
CA ALA A 590 26.99 -5.80 -10.88
C ALA A 590 26.51 -4.86 -12.01
N VAL A 591 27.40 -4.10 -12.69
CA VAL A 591 27.03 -3.15 -13.75
C VAL A 591 26.34 -3.84 -14.92
N ILE A 592 26.89 -4.96 -15.41
CA ILE A 592 26.32 -5.68 -16.56
C ILE A 592 24.93 -6.24 -16.20
N LEU A 593 24.75 -6.70 -14.96
CA LEU A 593 23.48 -7.20 -14.46
C LEU A 593 22.46 -6.07 -14.25
N SER A 594 22.88 -4.92 -13.74
CA SER A 594 22.03 -3.75 -13.59
C SER A 594 21.65 -3.14 -14.94
N GLU A 595 22.57 -3.07 -15.90
CA GLU A 595 22.32 -2.58 -17.25
C GLU A 595 21.30 -3.45 -17.99
N LEU A 596 21.41 -4.78 -17.88
CA LEU A 596 20.43 -5.70 -18.44
C LEU A 596 19.04 -5.50 -17.80
N GLN A 597 18.97 -5.32 -16.48
CA GLN A 597 17.71 -5.07 -15.78
C GLN A 597 17.09 -3.71 -16.15
N VAL A 598 17.91 -2.66 -16.26
CA VAL A 598 17.46 -1.31 -16.66
C VAL A 598 17.01 -1.29 -18.12
N MET A 599 17.71 -2.01 -19.02
CA MET A 599 17.32 -2.15 -20.43
C MET A 599 15.98 -2.89 -20.57
N LEU A 600 15.77 -3.95 -19.78
CA LEU A 600 14.49 -4.70 -19.77
C LEU A 600 13.34 -3.89 -19.15
N GLY A 601 13.62 -3.04 -18.15
CA GLY A 601 12.63 -2.19 -17.49
C GLY A 601 12.26 -0.90 -18.23
N SER A 602 13.03 -0.49 -19.25
CA SER A 602 12.87 0.79 -19.95
C SER A 602 12.04 0.73 -21.24
N VAL A 603 11.68 -0.46 -21.72
CA VAL A 603 10.80 -0.60 -22.88
C VAL A 603 9.33 -0.50 -22.44
N ALA A 604 8.70 0.66 -22.64
CA ALA A 604 7.30 0.91 -22.28
C ALA A 604 6.30 -0.10 -22.88
N PHE A 605 6.63 -0.71 -24.03
CA PHE A 605 5.83 -1.77 -24.65
C PHE A 605 5.86 -3.08 -23.81
N LEU A 606 6.94 -3.32 -23.06
CA LEU A 606 7.11 -4.48 -22.18
C LEU A 606 6.46 -4.30 -20.79
N THR A 607 5.92 -3.13 -20.43
CA THR A 607 5.19 -2.98 -19.16
C THR A 607 3.67 -3.09 -19.34
N THR A 608 3.15 -2.58 -20.47
CA THR A 608 1.70 -2.56 -20.72
C THR A 608 1.18 -3.88 -21.30
N ALA A 609 1.92 -4.52 -22.22
CA ALA A 609 1.50 -5.78 -22.83
C ALA A 609 1.45 -6.94 -21.81
N PRO A 610 2.44 -7.09 -20.90
CA PRO A 610 2.33 -8.02 -19.79
C PRO A 610 1.16 -7.77 -18.87
N MET A 611 0.88 -6.52 -18.51
CA MET A 611 -0.28 -6.18 -17.69
C MET A 611 -1.58 -6.64 -18.37
N LEU A 612 -1.77 -6.35 -19.66
CA LEU A 612 -2.93 -6.80 -20.42
C LEU A 612 -3.01 -8.33 -20.46
N ALA A 613 -1.89 -9.01 -20.69
CA ALA A 613 -1.83 -10.47 -20.72
C ALA A 613 -2.21 -11.09 -19.37
N THR A 614 -1.65 -10.57 -18.27
CA THR A 614 -1.93 -11.05 -16.90
C THR A 614 -3.41 -10.86 -16.57
N ILE A 615 -3.98 -9.67 -16.79
CA ILE A 615 -5.40 -9.42 -16.49
C ILE A 615 -6.30 -10.28 -17.40
N SER A 616 -5.93 -10.47 -18.66
CA SER A 616 -6.68 -11.32 -19.60
C SER A 616 -6.73 -12.77 -19.16
N VAL A 617 -5.63 -13.31 -18.61
CA VAL A 617 -5.56 -14.68 -18.09
C VAL A 617 -6.32 -14.80 -16.76
N GLU A 618 -6.18 -13.82 -15.86
CA GLU A 618 -6.77 -13.90 -14.52
C GLU A 618 -8.28 -13.61 -14.48
N ARG A 619 -8.74 -12.63 -15.25
CA ARG A 619 -10.13 -12.10 -15.19
C ARG A 619 -10.90 -12.25 -16.49
N GLY A 620 -10.26 -12.78 -17.53
CA GLY A 620 -10.82 -12.88 -18.88
C GLY A 620 -10.62 -11.62 -19.72
N PHE A 621 -10.62 -11.81 -21.04
CA PHE A 621 -10.29 -10.76 -22.00
C PHE A 621 -11.24 -9.55 -21.96
N LYS A 622 -12.54 -9.78 -21.76
CA LYS A 622 -13.54 -8.69 -21.65
C LYS A 622 -13.28 -7.80 -20.42
N ALA A 623 -12.96 -8.42 -19.28
CA ALA A 623 -12.63 -7.68 -18.06
C ALA A 623 -11.34 -6.88 -18.25
N ALA A 624 -10.33 -7.48 -18.91
CA ALA A 624 -9.07 -6.80 -19.23
C ALA A 624 -9.26 -5.56 -20.11
N LEU A 625 -10.06 -5.66 -21.17
CA LEU A 625 -10.41 -4.52 -22.03
C LEU A 625 -11.15 -3.42 -21.26
N SER A 626 -12.13 -3.79 -20.45
CA SER A 626 -12.85 -2.85 -19.60
C SER A 626 -11.94 -2.14 -18.59
N GLU A 627 -10.99 -2.88 -18.00
CA GLU A 627 -10.05 -2.33 -17.02
C GLU A 627 -9.05 -1.37 -17.67
N VAL A 628 -8.53 -1.71 -18.85
CA VAL A 628 -7.67 -0.81 -19.64
C VAL A 628 -8.44 0.45 -20.06
N PHE A 629 -9.67 0.32 -20.52
CA PHE A 629 -10.52 1.47 -20.84
C PHE A 629 -10.72 2.38 -19.63
N MET A 630 -11.05 1.79 -18.47
CA MET A 630 -11.19 2.54 -17.23
C MET A 630 -9.90 3.25 -16.84
N VAL A 631 -8.74 2.58 -16.91
CA VAL A 631 -7.43 3.18 -16.62
C VAL A 631 -7.16 4.39 -17.52
N VAL A 632 -7.52 4.35 -18.80
CA VAL A 632 -7.38 5.49 -19.71
C VAL A 632 -8.30 6.63 -19.30
N VAL A 633 -9.58 6.36 -19.06
CA VAL A 633 -10.59 7.37 -18.69
C VAL A 633 -10.28 8.02 -17.34
N THR A 634 -9.74 7.28 -16.38
CA THR A 634 -9.37 7.82 -15.06
C THR A 634 -8.00 8.53 -15.06
N GLY A 635 -7.36 8.76 -16.22
CA GLY A 635 -6.13 9.54 -16.33
C GLY A 635 -4.82 8.74 -16.23
N GLY A 636 -4.84 7.42 -16.42
CA GLY A 636 -3.66 6.55 -16.40
C GLY A 636 -2.50 7.03 -17.27
N PRO A 637 -2.70 7.47 -18.54
CA PRO A 637 -1.61 7.98 -19.38
C PRO A 637 -0.89 9.19 -18.77
N MET A 638 -1.63 10.13 -18.16
CA MET A 638 -1.03 11.26 -17.45
C MET A 638 -0.17 10.79 -16.27
N TYR A 639 -0.67 9.83 -15.51
CA TYR A 639 0.03 9.24 -14.38
C TYR A 639 1.34 8.55 -14.80
N PHE A 640 1.29 7.66 -15.80
CA PHE A 640 2.46 6.89 -16.23
C PHE A 640 3.56 7.77 -16.86
N LEU A 641 3.18 8.78 -17.67
CA LEU A 641 4.15 9.71 -18.26
C LEU A 641 4.81 10.61 -17.20
N PHE A 642 4.06 11.04 -16.19
CA PHE A 642 4.60 11.80 -15.07
C PHE A 642 5.62 10.97 -14.29
N HIS A 643 5.24 9.73 -13.98
CA HIS A 643 6.08 8.79 -13.28
C HIS A 643 7.40 8.47 -14.03
N ILE A 644 7.35 8.33 -15.36
CA ILE A 644 8.56 8.16 -16.19
C ILE A 644 9.46 9.40 -16.10
N GLY A 645 8.88 10.61 -16.10
CA GLY A 645 9.61 11.87 -15.92
C GLY A 645 10.38 11.91 -14.59
N THR A 646 9.75 11.44 -13.50
CA THR A 646 10.39 11.31 -12.19
C THR A 646 11.63 10.42 -12.24
N LYS A 647 11.52 9.25 -12.88
CA LYS A 647 12.64 8.31 -13.02
C LYS A 647 13.77 8.90 -13.86
N TRP A 648 13.45 9.50 -14.99
CA TRP A 648 14.42 10.14 -15.88
C TRP A 648 15.22 11.22 -15.14
N PHE A 649 14.54 12.13 -14.44
CA PHE A 649 15.18 13.24 -13.75
C PHE A 649 16.16 12.76 -12.68
N TYR A 650 15.71 11.89 -11.77
CA TYR A 650 16.55 11.44 -10.66
C TYR A 650 17.65 10.48 -11.07
N PHE A 651 17.40 9.62 -12.06
CA PHE A 651 18.44 8.77 -12.64
C PHE A 651 19.54 9.64 -13.28
N GLY A 652 19.16 10.62 -14.10
CA GLY A 652 20.09 11.57 -14.74
C GLY A 652 20.85 12.43 -13.73
N GLN A 653 20.16 12.96 -12.71
CA GLN A 653 20.77 13.77 -11.65
C GLN A 653 21.83 12.98 -10.89
N THR A 654 21.55 11.72 -10.52
CA THR A 654 22.53 10.87 -9.83
C THR A 654 23.71 10.52 -10.71
N ILE A 655 23.50 10.30 -12.01
CA ILE A 655 24.59 10.09 -12.98
C ILE A 655 25.51 11.31 -13.09
N LEU A 656 24.94 12.51 -13.16
CA LEU A 656 25.68 13.76 -13.40
C LEU A 656 26.35 14.30 -12.12
N ALA A 657 25.63 14.34 -11.01
CA ALA A 657 26.06 14.96 -9.76
C ALA A 657 26.64 13.98 -8.74
N GLY A 658 26.25 12.71 -8.80
CA GLY A 658 26.56 11.73 -7.77
C GLY A 658 25.80 11.99 -6.46
N GLY A 659 25.51 10.90 -5.74
CA GLY A 659 24.86 10.92 -4.43
C GLY A 659 23.34 10.89 -4.51
N ALA A 660 22.73 9.80 -4.04
CA ALA A 660 21.32 9.78 -3.70
C ALA A 660 21.07 10.53 -2.39
N LYS A 661 19.99 11.32 -2.34
CA LYS A 661 19.48 11.94 -1.10
C LYS A 661 18.18 11.25 -0.76
N TYR A 662 18.19 10.39 0.26
CA TYR A 662 16.94 9.78 0.74
C TYR A 662 15.98 10.87 1.23
N ARG A 663 14.78 10.88 0.66
CA ARG A 663 13.65 11.69 1.14
C ARG A 663 12.63 10.72 1.72
N ALA A 664 12.41 10.77 3.03
CA ALA A 664 11.46 9.88 3.69
C ALA A 664 10.06 9.97 3.05
N THR A 665 9.56 8.82 2.61
CA THR A 665 8.17 8.60 2.18
C THR A 665 7.32 8.55 3.45
N GLY A 666 6.54 9.60 3.74
CA GLY A 666 5.49 9.49 4.77
C GLY A 666 4.45 8.48 4.32
N ARG A 667 3.71 7.83 5.23
CA ARG A 667 2.78 6.71 4.92
C ARG A 667 1.32 6.96 5.36
N GLY A 668 0.89 8.22 5.37
CA GLY A 668 -0.48 8.61 5.73
C GLY A 668 -1.52 8.25 4.65
N PHE A 669 -2.80 8.31 5.02
CA PHE A 669 -3.92 8.18 4.09
C PHE A 669 -4.01 9.39 3.15
N VAL A 670 -4.41 9.15 1.89
CA VAL A 670 -4.42 10.17 0.81
C VAL A 670 -5.83 10.70 0.64
N THR A 671 -6.25 11.35 1.70
CA THR A 671 -7.47 12.13 1.80
C THR A 671 -7.14 13.62 1.99
N LYS A 672 -5.86 13.94 2.24
CA LYS A 672 -5.41 15.29 2.55
C LYS A 672 -4.99 16.05 1.29
N HIS A 673 -5.55 17.25 1.15
CA HIS A 673 -5.08 18.25 0.21
C HIS A 673 -3.62 18.62 0.48
N SER A 674 -2.80 18.59 -0.57
CA SER A 674 -1.42 19.07 -0.52
C SER A 674 -1.34 20.51 -1.00
N ARG A 675 -0.71 21.38 -0.20
CA ARG A 675 -0.56 22.79 -0.51
C ARG A 675 0.25 23.04 -1.78
N PHE A 676 -0.09 24.09 -2.53
CA PHE A 676 0.61 24.45 -3.77
C PHE A 676 2.11 24.71 -3.56
N ASP A 677 2.54 25.36 -2.46
CA ASP A 677 3.96 25.59 -2.19
C ASP A 677 4.74 24.27 -2.04
N ASP A 678 4.12 23.28 -1.39
CA ASP A 678 4.69 21.95 -1.27
C ASP A 678 4.79 21.27 -2.64
N LEU A 679 3.71 21.27 -3.44
CA LEU A 679 3.70 20.68 -4.78
C LEU A 679 4.74 21.34 -5.69
N PHE A 680 4.83 22.66 -5.69
CA PHE A 680 5.81 23.40 -6.48
C PHE A 680 7.24 23.02 -6.08
N ARG A 681 7.55 22.99 -4.78
CA ARG A 681 8.86 22.56 -4.28
C ARG A 681 9.25 21.13 -4.65
N PHE A 682 8.27 20.23 -4.76
CA PHE A 682 8.51 18.83 -5.14
C PHE A 682 8.75 18.65 -6.65
N TYR A 683 8.03 19.39 -7.49
CA TYR A 683 7.95 19.10 -8.93
C TYR A 683 8.55 20.17 -9.84
N ALA A 684 8.96 21.33 -9.31
CA ALA A 684 9.52 22.42 -10.12
C ALA A 684 10.74 21.97 -10.93
N SER A 685 11.78 21.46 -10.26
CA SER A 685 13.04 21.03 -10.88
C SER A 685 12.87 19.80 -11.78
N SER A 686 12.00 18.87 -11.40
CA SER A 686 11.89 17.56 -12.05
C SER A 686 10.90 17.50 -13.21
N HIS A 687 9.80 18.26 -13.14
CA HIS A 687 8.71 18.18 -14.12
C HIS A 687 8.37 19.54 -14.72
N LEU A 688 8.11 20.56 -13.89
CA LEU A 688 7.58 21.83 -14.40
C LEU A 688 8.59 22.53 -15.31
N TYR A 689 9.85 22.66 -14.91
CA TYR A 689 10.86 23.30 -15.76
C TYR A 689 10.97 22.62 -17.13
N ALA A 690 11.11 21.30 -17.15
CA ALA A 690 11.21 20.54 -18.40
C ALA A 690 9.90 20.58 -19.22
N GLY A 691 8.73 20.53 -18.57
CA GLY A 691 7.44 20.61 -19.23
C GLY A 691 7.21 21.93 -19.94
N PHE A 692 7.55 23.05 -19.30
CA PHE A 692 7.47 24.38 -19.90
C PHE A 692 8.57 24.63 -20.94
N GLU A 693 9.79 24.11 -20.74
CA GLU A 693 10.86 24.14 -21.76
C GLU A 693 10.41 23.42 -23.05
N ILE A 694 9.82 22.23 -22.94
CA ILE A 694 9.29 21.47 -24.09
C ILE A 694 8.10 22.19 -24.73
N ALA A 695 7.19 22.76 -23.92
CA ALA A 695 6.07 23.54 -24.44
C ALA A 695 6.54 24.74 -25.27
N ALA A 696 7.56 25.47 -24.77
CA ALA A 696 8.17 26.59 -25.48
C ALA A 696 8.82 26.13 -26.79
N ALA A 697 9.57 25.02 -26.77
CA ALA A 697 10.17 24.45 -27.99
C ALA A 697 9.12 24.00 -29.02
N LEU A 698 8.01 23.39 -28.58
CA LEU A 698 6.91 22.98 -29.46
C LEU A 698 6.17 24.17 -30.05
N ALA A 699 5.99 25.25 -29.28
CA ALA A 699 5.43 26.50 -29.77
C ALA A 699 6.34 27.12 -30.84
N LEU A 700 7.66 27.10 -30.62
CA LEU A 700 8.63 27.56 -31.62
C LEU A 700 8.55 26.71 -32.90
N TYR A 701 8.49 25.38 -32.76
CA TYR A 701 8.38 24.48 -33.89
C TYR A 701 7.08 24.71 -34.68
N TYR A 702 5.97 25.03 -34.01
CA TYR A 702 4.71 25.39 -34.67
C TYR A 702 4.85 26.65 -35.53
N VAL A 703 5.56 27.67 -35.05
CA VAL A 703 5.75 28.92 -35.78
C VAL A 703 6.58 28.71 -37.07
N TYR A 704 7.61 27.86 -37.02
CA TYR A 704 8.52 27.67 -38.15
C TYR A 704 8.17 26.49 -39.07
N THR A 705 7.26 25.60 -38.67
CA THR A 705 6.90 24.45 -39.50
C THR A 705 6.04 24.89 -40.69
N GLN A 706 6.42 24.45 -41.88
CA GLN A 706 5.63 24.61 -43.11
C GLN A 706 4.74 23.37 -43.36
N THR A 707 4.80 22.37 -42.49
CA THR A 707 4.09 21.09 -42.67
C THR A 707 2.69 21.14 -42.05
N THR A 708 1.70 20.62 -42.77
CA THR A 708 0.33 20.45 -42.25
C THR A 708 0.22 19.33 -41.21
N GLN A 709 1.27 18.53 -41.02
CA GLN A 709 1.31 17.37 -40.14
C GLN A 709 1.85 17.66 -38.72
N TYR A 710 2.00 18.93 -38.33
CA TYR A 710 2.53 19.32 -37.01
C TYR A 710 1.89 18.55 -35.85
N VAL A 711 0.55 18.48 -35.82
CA VAL A 711 -0.19 17.78 -34.75
C VAL A 711 0.13 16.29 -34.74
N ALA A 712 0.17 15.64 -35.90
CA ALA A 712 0.47 14.21 -36.01
C ALA A 712 1.90 13.86 -35.55
N LEU A 713 2.86 14.78 -35.70
CA LEU A 713 4.24 14.60 -35.27
C LEU A 713 4.47 14.94 -33.79
N THR A 714 3.66 15.84 -33.21
CA THR A 714 3.95 16.44 -31.89
C THR A 714 2.94 16.09 -30.79
N TRP A 715 1.81 15.44 -31.11
CA TRP A 715 0.76 15.14 -30.12
C TRP A 715 1.27 14.40 -28.88
N SER A 716 2.24 13.48 -29.06
CA SER A 716 2.83 12.72 -27.96
C SER A 716 3.69 13.59 -27.03
N LEU A 717 4.38 14.60 -27.57
CA LEU A 717 5.14 15.57 -26.77
C LEU A 717 4.23 16.54 -26.04
N TRP A 718 3.12 16.97 -26.67
CA TRP A 718 2.08 17.74 -25.98
C TRP A 718 1.43 16.95 -24.84
N LEU A 719 1.26 15.64 -25.01
CA LEU A 719 0.81 14.75 -23.94
C LEU A 719 1.81 14.70 -22.76
N VAL A 720 3.12 14.70 -23.03
CA VAL A 720 4.17 14.82 -22.00
C VAL A 720 4.09 16.17 -21.29
N VAL A 721 3.99 17.27 -22.03
CA VAL A 721 3.83 18.62 -21.47
C VAL A 721 2.61 18.68 -20.55
N PHE A 722 1.46 18.20 -21.01
CA PHE A 722 0.23 18.18 -20.22
C PHE A 722 0.36 17.30 -18.98
N SER A 723 0.92 16.10 -19.12
CA SER A 723 1.18 15.21 -17.99
C SER A 723 2.08 15.85 -16.93
N TRP A 724 3.23 16.42 -17.32
CA TRP A 724 4.22 16.96 -16.38
C TRP A 724 3.74 18.24 -15.67
N THR A 725 2.91 19.04 -16.33
CA THR A 725 2.40 20.30 -15.78
C THR A 725 1.11 20.12 -14.98
N CYS A 726 0.19 19.26 -15.42
CA CYS A 726 -1.16 19.15 -14.83
C CYS A 726 -1.29 18.04 -13.78
N SER A 727 -0.53 16.94 -13.88
CA SER A 727 -0.67 15.79 -12.96
C SER A 727 -0.47 16.13 -11.48
N PRO A 728 0.48 17.01 -11.07
CA PRO A 728 0.62 17.41 -9.67
C PRO A 728 -0.66 17.95 -9.03
N PHE A 729 -1.49 18.62 -9.83
CA PHE A 729 -2.73 19.26 -9.39
C PHE A 729 -3.92 18.34 -9.60
N TRP A 730 -3.99 17.64 -10.74
CA TRP A 730 -5.10 16.75 -11.08
C TRP A 730 -5.21 15.55 -10.14
N PHE A 731 -4.07 15.03 -9.65
CA PHE A 731 -4.03 13.93 -8.67
C PHE A 731 -3.89 14.39 -7.22
N ASN A 732 -4.13 15.68 -6.93
CA ASN A 732 -4.17 16.22 -5.58
C ASN A 732 -5.64 16.40 -5.12
N PRO A 733 -6.08 15.74 -4.04
CA PRO A 733 -7.44 15.92 -3.53
C PRO A 733 -7.77 17.40 -3.27
N LEU A 734 -8.98 17.81 -3.63
CA LEU A 734 -9.51 19.17 -3.40
C LEU A 734 -8.67 20.30 -4.03
N ALA A 735 -7.82 20.00 -5.01
CA ALA A 735 -6.97 21.01 -5.64
C ALA A 735 -7.74 22.10 -6.39
N PHE A 736 -9.01 21.85 -6.71
CA PHE A 736 -9.91 22.79 -7.37
C PHE A 736 -11.00 23.34 -6.44
N GLU A 737 -10.88 23.18 -5.12
CA GLU A 737 -11.80 23.82 -4.17
C GLU A 737 -11.42 25.29 -3.97
N TRP A 738 -12.40 26.21 -4.03
CA TRP A 738 -12.10 27.64 -4.10
C TRP A 738 -11.42 28.17 -2.83
N SER A 739 -11.85 27.72 -1.65
CA SER A 739 -11.24 28.12 -0.37
C SER A 739 -9.78 27.72 -0.28
N ASP A 740 -9.49 26.48 -0.65
CA ASP A 740 -8.15 25.89 -0.52
C ASP A 740 -7.18 26.53 -1.52
N VAL A 741 -7.64 26.80 -2.74
CA VAL A 741 -6.84 27.51 -3.77
C VAL A 741 -6.44 28.91 -3.31
N LEU A 742 -7.34 29.66 -2.65
CA LEU A 742 -7.00 30.99 -2.14
C LEU A 742 -5.98 30.92 -0.99
N GLU A 743 -6.13 29.94 -0.10
CA GLU A 743 -5.16 29.71 0.97
C GLU A 743 -3.78 29.31 0.41
N ASP A 744 -3.76 28.47 -0.61
CA ASP A 744 -2.56 28.06 -1.33
C ASP A 744 -1.83 29.22 -1.98
N ILE A 745 -2.56 30.13 -2.65
CA ILE A 745 -1.95 31.34 -3.23
C ILE A 745 -1.32 32.19 -2.14
N LYS A 746 -2.01 32.37 -1.01
CA LYS A 746 -1.50 33.15 0.12
C LYS A 746 -0.22 32.54 0.68
N ILE A 747 -0.21 31.23 0.94
CA ILE A 747 0.95 30.51 1.48
C ILE A 747 2.12 30.54 0.49
N TRP A 748 1.86 30.33 -0.80
CA TRP A 748 2.89 30.39 -1.83
C TRP A 748 3.52 31.78 -1.94
N VAL A 749 2.73 32.86 -1.89
CA VAL A 749 3.27 34.23 -1.87
C VAL A 749 4.12 34.49 -0.62
N GLN A 750 3.69 34.01 0.55
CA GLN A 750 4.48 34.12 1.77
C GLN A 750 5.82 33.39 1.65
N TRP A 751 5.81 32.19 1.07
CA TRP A 751 7.02 31.40 0.83
C TRP A 751 7.97 32.07 -0.18
N MET A 752 7.45 32.65 -1.27
CA MET A 752 8.24 33.41 -2.26
C MET A 752 8.90 34.65 -1.64
N ARG A 753 8.23 35.31 -0.68
CA ARG A 753 8.74 36.53 0.00
C ARG A 753 9.60 36.23 1.24
N GLY A 754 9.63 34.99 1.72
CA GLY A 754 10.38 34.62 2.92
C GLY A 754 11.87 34.92 2.78
N GLN A 755 12.45 35.69 3.70
CA GLN A 755 13.88 36.02 3.74
C GLN A 755 14.59 35.25 4.87
N GLY A 756 14.69 33.93 4.75
CA GLY A 756 15.44 33.10 5.69
C GLY A 756 14.75 31.79 6.09
N GLY A 757 15.39 31.04 7.00
CA GLY A 757 14.85 29.78 7.52
C GLY A 757 15.24 28.55 6.69
N ASN A 758 14.37 27.54 6.69
CA ASN A 758 14.55 26.30 5.95
C ASN A 758 13.86 26.34 4.57
N ALA A 759 14.07 25.33 3.74
CA ALA A 759 13.47 25.23 2.41
C ALA A 759 11.94 25.30 2.40
N ASN A 760 11.28 24.92 3.51
CA ASN A 760 9.82 24.98 3.63
C ASN A 760 9.29 26.40 3.92
N GLN A 761 10.15 27.29 4.42
CA GLN A 761 9.78 28.65 4.85
C GLN A 761 10.10 29.72 3.80
N SER A 762 11.11 29.49 2.95
CA SER A 762 11.60 30.49 2.00
C SER A 762 11.99 29.86 0.65
N TRP A 763 11.56 30.49 -0.43
CA TRP A 763 12.00 30.16 -1.80
C TRP A 763 13.51 30.24 -1.95
N LEU A 764 14.16 31.25 -1.36
CA LEU A 764 15.61 31.42 -1.47
C LEU A 764 16.38 30.26 -0.81
N ALA A 765 15.91 29.79 0.34
CA ALA A 765 16.51 28.65 1.02
C ALA A 765 16.32 27.35 0.23
N TRP A 766 15.12 27.15 -0.35
CA TRP A 766 14.84 26.02 -1.23
C TRP A 766 15.68 26.04 -2.51
N PHE A 767 15.74 27.18 -3.21
CA PHE A 767 16.52 27.34 -4.43
C PHE A 767 18.00 27.00 -4.23
N LYS A 768 18.57 27.45 -3.09
CA LYS A 768 19.95 27.13 -2.72
C LYS A 768 20.16 25.66 -2.40
N ASP A 769 19.28 25.02 -1.63
CA ASP A 769 19.40 23.58 -1.32
C ASP A 769 19.29 22.74 -2.60
N GLU A 770 18.26 22.99 -3.41
CA GLU A 770 17.95 22.24 -4.63
C GLU A 770 19.06 22.36 -5.68
N ASN A 771 19.68 23.54 -5.84
CA ASN A 771 20.73 23.77 -6.84
C ASN A 771 22.18 23.71 -6.29
N SER A 772 22.37 23.30 -5.03
CA SER A 772 23.69 23.26 -4.38
C SER A 772 24.71 22.32 -5.05
N TYR A 773 24.25 21.38 -5.86
CA TYR A 773 25.10 20.37 -6.50
C TYR A 773 25.83 20.86 -7.75
N PHE A 774 25.39 21.95 -8.40
CA PHE A 774 25.96 22.42 -9.67
C PHE A 774 27.46 22.74 -9.61
N LEU A 775 27.92 23.34 -8.50
CA LEU A 775 29.35 23.61 -8.29
C LEU A 775 30.18 22.32 -8.15
N LYS A 776 29.57 21.27 -7.57
CA LYS A 776 30.19 19.97 -7.27
C LYS A 776 30.20 19.01 -8.47
N LEU A 777 29.58 19.38 -9.60
CA LEU A 777 29.55 18.56 -10.81
C LEU A 777 30.96 18.24 -11.32
N ARG A 778 31.15 17.03 -11.84
CA ARG A 778 32.38 16.60 -12.52
C ARG A 778 32.57 17.35 -13.85
N PRO A 779 33.80 17.52 -14.37
CA PRO A 779 34.04 18.27 -15.62
C PRO A 779 33.22 17.78 -16.82
N TRP A 780 33.08 16.46 -17.01
CA TRP A 780 32.26 15.89 -18.09
C TRP A 780 30.77 16.18 -17.89
N ALA A 781 30.26 16.14 -16.66
CA ALA A 781 28.87 16.48 -16.34
C ALA A 781 28.62 17.98 -16.55
N LYS A 782 29.60 18.82 -16.20
CA LYS A 782 29.58 20.25 -16.54
C LYS A 782 29.53 20.48 -18.05
N ALA A 783 30.24 19.68 -18.85
CA ALA A 783 30.19 19.76 -20.30
C ALA A 783 28.79 19.44 -20.86
N PHE A 784 28.07 18.45 -20.31
CA PHE A 784 26.69 18.16 -20.71
C PHE A 784 25.71 19.29 -20.36
N VAL A 785 25.81 19.84 -19.13
CA VAL A 785 24.98 20.99 -18.73
C VAL A 785 25.33 22.23 -19.55
N PHE A 786 26.62 22.43 -19.83
CA PHE A 786 27.09 23.50 -20.71
C PHE A 786 26.53 23.34 -22.12
N LEU A 787 26.53 22.12 -22.67
CA LEU A 787 25.95 21.81 -23.98
C LEU A 787 24.44 22.09 -24.01
N LYS A 788 23.69 21.75 -22.95
CA LYS A 788 22.27 22.16 -22.83
C LYS A 788 22.15 23.69 -22.89
N GLY A 789 22.94 24.40 -22.08
CA GLY A 789 22.99 25.87 -22.11
C GLY A 789 23.40 26.44 -23.46
N PHE A 790 24.30 25.77 -24.18
CA PHE A 790 24.73 26.14 -25.52
C PHE A 790 23.63 25.93 -26.56
N LEU A 791 22.87 24.83 -26.50
CA LEU A 791 21.70 24.62 -27.36
C LEU A 791 20.62 25.69 -27.12
N HIS A 792 20.37 26.03 -25.85
CA HIS A 792 19.50 27.15 -25.48
C HIS A 792 20.03 28.47 -26.04
N PHE A 793 21.35 28.70 -25.92
CA PHE A 793 22.01 29.89 -26.46
C PHE A 793 21.88 29.96 -27.98
N VAL A 794 22.10 28.88 -28.73
CA VAL A 794 21.94 28.84 -30.20
C VAL A 794 20.49 29.11 -30.60
N THR A 795 19.52 28.54 -29.87
CA THR A 795 18.09 28.80 -30.08
C THR A 795 17.73 30.26 -29.78
N GLY A 796 18.36 30.85 -28.76
CA GLY A 796 18.26 32.27 -28.45
C GLY A 796 18.99 33.17 -29.44
N LEU A 797 20.12 32.72 -30.00
CA LEU A 797 20.96 33.47 -30.95
C LEU A 797 20.25 33.67 -32.29
N ALA A 798 19.30 32.79 -32.65
CA ALA A 798 18.41 33.00 -33.78
C ALA A 798 17.67 34.36 -33.71
N LEU A 799 17.48 34.96 -32.53
CA LEU A 799 16.95 36.32 -32.35
C LEU A 799 17.88 37.45 -32.79
N LEU A 800 19.18 37.19 -32.78
CA LEU A 800 20.19 38.19 -33.08
C LEU A 800 20.56 38.15 -34.56
N THR A 801 20.34 37.02 -35.23
CA THR A 801 20.80 36.75 -36.60
C THR A 801 19.69 36.56 -37.61
N SER A 802 18.41 36.64 -37.22
CA SER A 802 17.30 36.59 -38.17
C SER A 802 17.26 37.85 -39.04
N GLU A 803 17.21 37.69 -40.35
CA GLU A 803 17.03 38.79 -41.33
C GLU A 803 15.57 39.30 -41.36
N ASP A 804 14.65 38.60 -40.70
CA ASP A 804 13.25 39.00 -40.62
C ASP A 804 13.06 40.17 -39.63
N ALA A 805 12.45 41.25 -40.11
CA ALA A 805 12.21 42.48 -39.37
C ALA A 805 11.40 42.27 -38.08
N TYR A 806 10.63 41.18 -38.00
CA TYR A 806 9.78 40.82 -36.84
C TYR A 806 10.42 39.84 -35.87
N HIS A 807 11.66 39.41 -36.12
CA HIS A 807 12.36 38.40 -35.33
C HIS A 807 13.71 38.86 -34.77
N SER A 808 14.27 39.97 -35.28
CA SER A 808 15.54 40.51 -34.82
C SER A 808 15.37 41.49 -33.65
N ILE A 809 16.02 41.24 -32.50
CA ILE A 809 15.99 42.18 -31.35
C ILE A 809 16.60 43.55 -31.67
N THR A 810 17.37 43.66 -32.76
CA THR A 810 17.95 44.93 -33.23
C THR A 810 16.95 45.79 -34.01
N ALA A 811 15.84 45.21 -34.48
CA ALA A 811 14.80 45.92 -35.18
C ALA A 811 13.81 46.59 -34.21
N ALA A 812 13.48 47.86 -34.45
CA ALA A 812 12.49 48.60 -33.66
C ALA A 812 11.10 47.95 -33.66
N THR A 813 10.77 47.23 -34.73
CA THR A 813 9.57 46.43 -34.92
C THR A 813 9.49 45.20 -33.99
N SER A 814 10.60 44.78 -33.38
CA SER A 814 10.66 43.58 -32.53
C SER A 814 10.96 43.88 -31.05
N TYR A 815 11.87 44.83 -30.74
CA TYR A 815 12.17 45.13 -29.33
C TYR A 815 11.08 45.99 -28.66
N THR A 816 10.41 46.87 -29.40
CA THR A 816 9.35 47.73 -28.82
C THR A 816 8.14 46.91 -28.38
N PRO A 817 7.61 45.95 -29.16
CA PRO A 817 6.47 45.16 -28.70
C PRO A 817 6.90 44.11 -27.67
N LEU A 818 8.15 43.62 -27.71
CA LEU A 818 8.72 42.77 -26.64
C LEU A 818 8.77 43.49 -25.29
N LEU A 819 9.19 44.75 -25.25
CA LEU A 819 9.17 45.58 -24.03
C LEU A 819 7.74 45.82 -23.53
N VAL A 820 6.81 46.11 -24.44
CA VAL A 820 5.38 46.27 -24.10
C VAL A 820 4.81 44.97 -23.53
N MET A 821 5.12 43.82 -24.13
CA MET A 821 4.68 42.52 -23.64
C MET A 821 5.30 42.18 -22.28
N LEU A 822 6.59 42.45 -22.07
CA LEU A 822 7.24 42.26 -20.76
C LEU A 822 6.61 43.17 -19.70
N ALA A 823 6.34 44.44 -20.04
CA ALA A 823 5.65 45.37 -19.15
C ALA A 823 4.22 44.90 -18.83
N MET A 824 3.48 44.39 -19.82
CA MET A 824 2.18 43.77 -19.61
C MET A 824 2.28 42.57 -18.67
N VAL A 825 3.24 41.66 -18.85
CA VAL A 825 3.44 40.51 -17.95
C VAL A 825 3.73 40.98 -16.52
N VAL A 826 4.58 42.00 -16.34
CA VAL A 826 4.87 42.57 -15.01
C VAL A 826 3.62 43.17 -14.39
N VAL A 827 2.85 43.97 -15.14
CA VAL A 827 1.58 44.54 -14.67
C VAL A 827 0.59 43.45 -14.28
N ASN A 828 0.47 42.40 -15.10
CA ASN A 828 -0.38 41.24 -14.85
C ASN A 828 0.01 40.53 -13.55
N LEU A 829 1.31 40.27 -13.34
CA LEU A 829 1.82 39.68 -12.10
C LEU A 829 1.51 40.58 -10.90
N VAL A 830 1.75 41.88 -11.00
CA VAL A 830 1.45 42.84 -9.92
C VAL A 830 -0.04 42.83 -9.59
N LEU A 831 -0.92 42.88 -10.59
CA LEU A 831 -2.36 42.86 -10.37
C LEU A 831 -2.84 41.52 -9.82
N PHE A 832 -2.31 40.40 -10.31
CA PHE A 832 -2.56 39.07 -9.75
C PHE A 832 -2.20 39.03 -8.26
N PHE A 833 -0.99 39.49 -7.89
CA PHE A 833 -0.61 39.55 -6.49
C PHE A 833 -1.46 40.54 -5.68
N LEU A 834 -1.85 41.69 -6.22
CA LEU A 834 -2.70 42.65 -5.51
C LEU A 834 -4.12 42.13 -5.23
N LEU A 835 -4.69 41.34 -6.14
CA LEU A 835 -6.05 40.80 -6.02
C LEU A 835 -6.14 39.57 -5.12
N PHE A 836 -5.07 38.76 -5.08
CA PHE A 836 -5.06 37.50 -4.34
C PHE A 836 -4.25 37.55 -3.04
N VAL A 837 -3.44 38.59 -2.78
CA VAL A 837 -2.81 38.80 -1.46
C VAL A 837 -3.83 39.45 -0.52
N PRO A 838 -4.18 38.82 0.62
CA PRO A 838 -5.17 39.36 1.54
C PRO A 838 -4.74 40.70 2.13
N ARG A 839 -5.64 41.70 2.12
CA ARG A 839 -5.55 42.82 3.06
C ARG A 839 -5.94 42.28 4.44
N HIS A 840 -5.13 42.54 5.46
CA HIS A 840 -5.38 42.17 6.85
C HIS A 840 -6.78 42.61 7.31
N HIS A 841 -7.84 41.83 7.12
CA HIS A 841 -9.14 41.94 7.81
C HIS A 841 -9.93 40.64 7.64
N GLY A 842 -10.20 39.95 8.76
CA GLY A 842 -11.31 39.01 9.02
C GLY A 842 -11.58 37.87 8.03
N GLY A 843 -11.43 36.62 8.50
CA GLY A 843 -11.81 35.40 7.78
C GLY A 843 -13.32 35.23 7.60
N GLY A 844 -13.95 36.10 6.81
CA GLY A 844 -15.30 35.90 6.27
C GLY A 844 -15.22 35.29 4.87
N ASN A 845 -16.16 34.39 4.54
CA ASN A 845 -16.30 33.82 3.20
C ASN A 845 -16.47 34.94 2.15
N GLU A 846 -15.59 34.99 1.14
CA GLU A 846 -15.71 35.95 0.04
C GLU A 846 -17.04 35.76 -0.69
N SER A 847 -17.77 36.85 -0.92
CA SER A 847 -19.07 36.81 -1.62
C SER A 847 -18.89 36.29 -3.05
N GLY A 848 -19.91 35.57 -3.57
CA GLY A 848 -19.88 35.01 -4.92
C GLY A 848 -19.56 36.05 -6.01
N THR A 849 -19.99 37.30 -5.82
CA THR A 849 -19.69 38.42 -6.72
C THR A 849 -18.19 38.76 -6.76
N VAL A 850 -17.49 38.72 -5.62
CA VAL A 850 -16.04 38.96 -5.57
C VAL A 850 -15.29 37.82 -6.27
N ARG A 851 -15.74 36.58 -6.09
CA ARG A 851 -15.17 35.41 -6.80
C ARG A 851 -15.32 35.55 -8.31
N PHE A 852 -16.52 35.90 -8.77
CA PHE A 852 -16.81 36.14 -10.18
C PHE A 852 -15.96 37.28 -10.76
N LEU A 853 -15.81 38.39 -10.04
CA LEU A 853 -14.99 39.52 -10.50
C LEU A 853 -13.51 39.14 -10.61
N LYS A 854 -12.97 38.38 -9.64
CA LYS A 854 -11.60 37.84 -9.71
C LYS A 854 -11.41 36.90 -10.90
N LEU A 855 -12.38 36.03 -11.18
CA LEU A 855 -12.36 35.14 -12.34
C LEU A 855 -12.35 35.93 -13.66
N VAL A 856 -13.28 36.86 -13.83
CA VAL A 856 -13.36 37.72 -15.04
C VAL A 856 -12.06 38.49 -15.22
N PHE A 857 -11.47 38.97 -14.12
CA PHE A 857 -10.17 39.61 -14.16
C PHE A 857 -9.08 38.65 -14.66
N VAL A 858 -8.93 37.46 -14.09
CA VAL A 858 -7.90 36.48 -14.51
C VAL A 858 -8.09 36.07 -15.98
N LEU A 859 -9.32 35.80 -16.41
CA LEU A 859 -9.64 35.43 -17.79
C LEU A 859 -9.36 36.59 -18.76
N GLY A 860 -9.78 37.81 -18.43
CA GLY A 860 -9.55 38.98 -19.27
C GLY A 860 -8.07 39.31 -19.42
N ASN A 861 -7.30 39.19 -18.35
CA ASN A 861 -5.84 39.40 -18.34
C ASN A 861 -5.11 38.33 -19.14
N THR A 862 -5.48 37.06 -18.97
CA THR A 862 -4.92 35.94 -19.75
C THR A 862 -5.24 36.10 -21.24
N ALA A 863 -6.49 36.44 -21.58
CA ALA A 863 -6.91 36.69 -22.96
C ALA A 863 -6.16 37.89 -23.57
N ALA A 864 -5.93 38.96 -22.82
CA ALA A 864 -5.16 40.12 -23.28
C ALA A 864 -3.70 39.76 -23.56
N LEU A 865 -3.07 38.93 -22.71
CA LEU A 865 -1.70 38.43 -22.96
C LEU A 865 -1.65 37.53 -24.20
N VAL A 866 -2.58 36.59 -24.36
CA VAL A 866 -2.65 35.71 -25.53
C VAL A 866 -2.93 36.50 -26.80
N ALA A 867 -3.82 37.50 -26.75
CA ALA A 867 -4.09 38.40 -27.87
C ALA A 867 -2.87 39.22 -28.24
N GLY A 868 -2.16 39.81 -27.27
CA GLY A 868 -0.89 40.51 -27.52
C GLY A 868 0.17 39.59 -28.16
N TRP A 869 0.21 38.33 -27.75
CA TRP A 869 1.14 37.32 -28.26
C TRP A 869 0.81 36.85 -29.69
N SER A 870 -0.47 36.79 -30.04
CA SER A 870 -0.95 36.24 -31.32
C SER A 870 -1.23 37.29 -32.40
N LEU A 871 -1.64 38.50 -32.02
CA LEU A 871 -1.98 39.57 -32.94
C LEU A 871 -0.75 40.35 -33.43
N LEU A 872 0.35 40.29 -32.70
CA LEU A 872 1.60 40.95 -33.06
C LEU A 872 2.51 39.97 -33.84
N PRO A 873 2.84 40.27 -35.11
CA PRO A 873 3.71 39.40 -35.92
C PRO A 873 5.08 39.17 -35.26
N GLY A 874 5.58 37.93 -35.29
CA GLY A 874 6.90 37.54 -34.78
C GLY A 874 7.04 37.45 -33.25
N MET A 875 6.02 37.89 -32.48
CA MET A 875 6.12 37.98 -31.02
C MET A 875 6.26 36.64 -30.29
N VAL A 876 5.66 35.57 -30.83
CA VAL A 876 5.81 34.22 -30.27
C VAL A 876 7.26 33.79 -30.32
N ALA A 877 7.88 33.90 -31.50
CA ALA A 877 9.26 33.52 -31.71
C ALA A 877 10.21 34.44 -30.93
N CYS A 878 9.97 35.76 -30.92
CA CYS A 878 10.75 36.70 -30.13
C CYS A 878 10.79 36.34 -28.64
N SER A 879 9.64 36.05 -28.06
CA SER A 879 9.53 35.82 -26.63
C SER A 879 10.02 34.43 -26.21
N VAL A 880 9.76 33.41 -27.02
CA VAL A 880 10.27 32.04 -26.77
C VAL A 880 11.80 31.99 -26.88
N SER A 881 12.38 32.64 -27.88
CA SER A 881 13.83 32.66 -27.97
C SER A 881 14.47 33.55 -26.89
N PHE A 882 13.78 34.59 -26.40
CA PHE A 882 14.26 35.38 -25.24
C PHE A 882 14.26 34.52 -23.97
N TYR A 883 13.23 33.69 -23.80
CA TYR A 883 13.18 32.67 -22.76
C TYR A 883 14.40 31.73 -22.84
N PHE A 884 14.69 31.13 -24.00
CA PHE A 884 15.87 30.26 -24.16
C PHE A 884 17.20 31.00 -23.94
N PHE A 885 17.35 32.23 -24.40
CA PHE A 885 18.54 33.04 -24.13
C PHE A 885 18.73 33.29 -22.63
N SER A 886 17.67 33.71 -21.92
CA SER A 886 17.71 33.91 -20.47
C SER A 886 17.99 32.61 -19.70
N ALA A 887 17.45 31.48 -20.17
CA ALA A 887 17.71 30.16 -19.62
C ALA A 887 19.16 29.71 -19.82
N ALA A 888 19.78 30.02 -20.96
CA ALA A 888 21.19 29.77 -21.20
C ALA A 888 22.09 30.53 -20.22
N VAL A 889 21.84 31.85 -20.06
CA VAL A 889 22.56 32.69 -19.10
C VAL A 889 22.37 32.19 -17.67
N ALA A 890 21.12 31.90 -17.27
CA ALA A 890 20.82 31.36 -15.94
C ALA A 890 21.54 30.04 -15.67
N THR A 891 21.53 29.12 -16.65
CA THR A 891 22.18 27.80 -16.55
C THR A 891 23.69 27.94 -16.41
N TRP A 892 24.34 28.77 -17.23
CA TRP A 892 25.78 28.99 -17.13
C TRP A 892 26.20 29.72 -15.84
N MET A 893 25.40 30.68 -15.38
CA MET A 893 25.66 31.37 -14.12
C MET A 893 25.59 30.40 -12.95
N LEU A 894 24.60 29.50 -12.96
CA LEU A 894 24.48 28.44 -11.96
C LEU A 894 25.64 27.43 -12.04
N LEU A 895 26.05 27.07 -13.26
CA LEU A 895 27.11 26.09 -13.52
C LEU A 895 28.49 26.57 -13.05
N PHE A 896 28.84 27.83 -13.30
CA PHE A 896 30.17 28.38 -13.02
C PHE A 896 30.26 29.12 -11.68
N PHE A 897 29.21 29.82 -11.26
CA PHE A 897 29.22 30.66 -10.06
C PHE A 897 28.33 30.12 -8.92
N GLY A 898 27.54 29.07 -9.17
CA GLY A 898 26.73 28.39 -8.16
C GLY A 898 25.44 29.10 -7.76
N SER A 899 24.71 28.49 -6.83
CA SER A 899 23.39 28.93 -6.36
C SER A 899 23.40 30.21 -5.51
N ASP A 900 24.58 30.70 -5.11
CA ASP A 900 24.74 31.96 -4.37
C ASP A 900 24.92 33.18 -5.27
N ASN A 901 25.02 32.98 -6.59
CA ASN A 901 25.17 34.07 -7.54
C ASN A 901 23.90 34.94 -7.62
N LYS A 902 24.04 36.25 -7.44
CA LYS A 902 22.91 37.21 -7.44
C LYS A 902 22.12 37.22 -8.74
N LEU A 903 22.80 37.12 -9.89
CA LEU A 903 22.16 37.14 -11.20
C LEU A 903 21.35 35.85 -11.43
N ALA A 904 21.93 34.69 -11.10
CA ALA A 904 21.22 33.42 -11.15
C ALA A 904 19.97 33.44 -10.26
N ILE A 905 20.10 33.92 -9.01
CA ILE A 905 18.97 34.05 -8.08
C ILE A 905 17.87 34.93 -8.68
N GLN A 906 18.20 36.08 -9.27
CA GLN A 906 17.19 36.98 -9.85
C GLN A 906 16.47 36.37 -11.06
N LEU A 907 17.21 35.70 -11.96
CA LEU A 907 16.62 35.05 -13.13
C LEU A 907 15.68 33.89 -12.74
N PHE A 908 16.11 33.02 -11.83
CA PHE A 908 15.28 31.91 -11.36
C PHE A 908 14.10 32.39 -10.50
N PHE A 909 14.27 33.46 -9.73
CA PHE A 909 13.15 34.04 -8.96
C PHE A 909 12.05 34.55 -9.89
N LEU A 910 12.42 35.28 -10.94
CA LEU A 910 11.46 35.76 -11.94
C LEU A 910 10.81 34.59 -12.67
N HIS A 911 11.61 33.60 -13.09
CA HIS A 911 11.12 32.39 -13.74
C HIS A 911 10.08 31.67 -12.88
N ASP A 912 10.38 31.41 -11.61
CA ASP A 912 9.47 30.69 -10.70
C ASP A 912 8.23 31.52 -10.33
N CYS A 913 8.34 32.85 -10.27
CA CYS A 913 7.18 33.73 -10.13
C CYS A 913 6.21 33.59 -11.30
N VAL A 914 6.74 33.65 -12.53
CA VAL A 914 5.95 33.49 -13.76
C VAL A 914 5.34 32.10 -13.82
N LEU A 915 6.15 31.06 -13.58
CA LEU A 915 5.73 29.67 -13.62
C LEU A 915 4.62 29.36 -12.60
N GLY A 916 4.81 29.79 -11.35
CA GLY A 916 3.83 29.62 -10.29
C GLY A 916 2.53 30.36 -10.58
N ALA A 917 2.61 31.61 -11.08
CA ALA A 917 1.44 32.38 -11.47
C ALA A 917 0.67 31.75 -12.64
N LEU A 918 1.36 31.18 -13.64
CA LEU A 918 0.73 30.46 -14.75
C LEU A 918 -0.04 29.23 -14.24
N CYS A 919 0.60 28.40 -13.41
CA CYS A 919 -0.05 27.23 -12.81
C CYS A 919 -1.26 27.63 -11.95
N LEU A 920 -1.10 28.61 -11.06
CA LEU A 920 -2.18 29.10 -10.19
C LEU A 920 -3.32 29.73 -10.98
N SER A 921 -3.05 30.44 -12.07
CA SER A 921 -4.09 31.01 -12.93
C SER A 921 -4.96 29.93 -13.55
N VAL A 922 -4.35 28.83 -14.03
CA VAL A 922 -5.10 27.67 -14.54
C VAL A 922 -5.93 27.02 -13.42
N ILE A 923 -5.35 26.84 -12.23
CA ILE A 923 -6.06 26.25 -11.08
C ILE A 923 -7.25 27.13 -10.65
N VAL A 924 -7.09 28.46 -10.61
CA VAL A 924 -8.18 29.40 -10.27
C VAL A 924 -9.31 29.35 -11.31
N VAL A 925 -8.98 29.23 -12.59
CA VAL A 925 -10.00 29.07 -13.64
C VAL A 925 -10.73 27.73 -13.47
N LEU A 926 -9.99 26.66 -13.20
CA LEU A 926 -10.58 25.33 -12.98
C LEU A 926 -11.39 25.23 -11.68
N SER A 927 -11.02 25.96 -10.63
CA SER A 927 -11.77 25.99 -9.37
C SER A 927 -13.05 26.82 -9.44
N ALA A 928 -13.10 27.81 -10.33
CA ALA A 928 -14.32 28.53 -10.61
C ALA A 928 -15.37 27.68 -11.36
N VAL A 929 -14.92 26.67 -12.11
CA VAL A 929 -15.80 25.71 -12.76
C VAL A 929 -16.06 24.56 -11.80
N VAL A 930 -17.32 24.30 -11.45
CA VAL A 930 -17.68 23.24 -10.48
C VAL A 930 -17.36 21.83 -11.03
N VAL A 931 -17.27 21.67 -12.35
CA VAL A 931 -17.11 20.37 -13.02
C VAL A 931 -15.72 19.73 -12.77
N PRO A 932 -14.58 20.41 -13.00
CA PRO A 932 -13.24 19.87 -12.69
C PRO A 932 -13.09 19.27 -11.29
N GLY A 933 -13.55 19.97 -10.25
CA GLY A 933 -13.49 19.45 -8.87
C GLY A 933 -14.29 18.16 -8.67
N LYS A 934 -15.48 18.07 -9.27
CA LYS A 934 -16.30 16.85 -9.25
C LYS A 934 -15.65 15.70 -10.02
N VAL A 935 -15.10 15.99 -11.21
CA VAL A 935 -14.40 14.99 -12.04
C VAL A 935 -13.14 14.50 -11.34
N GLN A 936 -12.37 15.38 -10.71
CA GLN A 936 -11.19 15.03 -9.92
C GLN A 936 -11.54 14.12 -8.75
N THR A 937 -12.54 14.48 -7.95
CA THR A 937 -13.00 13.66 -6.82
C THR A 937 -13.50 12.31 -7.29
N TRP A 938 -14.29 12.27 -8.36
CA TRP A 938 -14.69 11.02 -8.99
C TRP A 938 -13.47 10.21 -9.41
N LEU A 939 -12.54 10.80 -10.15
CA LEU A 939 -11.36 10.12 -10.66
C LEU A 939 -10.48 9.56 -9.55
N LEU A 940 -10.23 10.31 -8.48
CA LEU A 940 -9.42 9.86 -7.36
C LEU A 940 -10.11 8.74 -6.55
N TYR A 941 -11.42 8.85 -6.34
CA TYR A 941 -12.17 7.95 -5.46
C TYR A 941 -13.07 6.93 -6.18
N ASN A 942 -13.04 6.84 -7.52
CA ASN A 942 -13.93 5.97 -8.30
C ASN A 942 -13.91 4.51 -7.83
N ASN A 943 -12.74 4.01 -7.41
CA ASN A 943 -12.59 2.64 -6.89
C ASN A 943 -13.17 2.44 -5.49
N ALA A 944 -13.18 3.49 -4.66
CA ALA A 944 -13.88 3.48 -3.37
C ALA A 944 -15.40 3.63 -3.57
N LEU A 945 -15.82 4.53 -4.48
CA LEU A 945 -17.22 4.82 -4.78
C LEU A 945 -17.95 3.66 -5.48
N SER A 946 -17.29 2.99 -6.43
CA SER A 946 -17.81 1.79 -7.11
C SER A 946 -18.02 0.58 -6.19
N ARG A 947 -17.45 0.59 -4.97
CA ARG A 947 -17.71 -0.41 -3.93
C ARG A 947 -18.89 -0.08 -3.03
N GLY A 948 -19.68 0.95 -3.36
CA GLY A 948 -20.84 1.35 -2.57
C GLY A 948 -20.45 2.15 -1.33
N VAL A 949 -19.34 2.90 -1.37
CA VAL A 949 -19.13 4.01 -0.42
C VAL A 949 -20.19 5.06 -0.74
N VAL A 950 -21.34 4.90 -0.09
CA VAL A 950 -22.43 5.85 -0.10
C VAL A 950 -21.90 7.08 0.64
N ILE A 951 -21.39 8.07 -0.12
CA ILE A 951 -21.04 9.39 0.42
C ILE A 951 -22.20 9.94 1.28
N GLU A 952 -23.44 9.56 0.97
CA GLU A 952 -24.66 9.87 1.72
C GLU A 952 -24.64 9.44 3.20
N ASP A 953 -23.98 8.31 3.56
CA ASP A 953 -23.90 7.82 4.95
C ASP A 953 -22.80 8.52 5.75
N ILE A 954 -21.71 8.89 5.07
CA ILE A 954 -20.65 9.75 5.61
C ILE A 954 -21.23 11.14 5.91
N LEU A 955 -22.07 11.67 5.02
CA LEU A 955 -22.76 12.94 5.19
C LEU A 955 -23.88 12.86 6.24
N ARG A 956 -24.67 11.77 6.29
CA ARG A 956 -25.70 11.53 7.34
C ARG A 956 -25.11 11.41 8.74
N SER A 957 -23.91 10.85 8.87
CA SER A 957 -23.22 10.76 10.15
C SER A 957 -22.84 12.14 10.69
N ASN A 958 -22.47 13.09 9.82
CA ASN A 958 -22.18 14.47 10.20
C ASN A 958 -23.44 15.22 10.66
N SER A 959 -24.60 15.00 10.02
CA SER A 959 -25.87 15.62 10.45
C SER A 959 -26.37 15.15 11.82
N SER A 960 -25.89 14.01 12.33
CA SER A 960 -26.28 13.54 13.67
C SER A 960 -25.56 14.25 14.82
N ALA A 961 -24.57 15.11 14.51
CA ALA A 961 -23.63 15.61 15.49
C ALA A 961 -23.68 17.13 15.78
N ASN A 962 -24.32 18.00 14.99
CA ASN A 962 -24.60 19.41 15.38
C ASN A 962 -25.58 20.13 14.40
N ASP A 963 -26.51 20.89 14.98
CA ASP A 963 -27.35 22.00 14.45
C ASP A 963 -28.34 21.82 13.28
N LEU A 964 -29.56 22.36 13.50
CA LEU A 964 -30.75 22.32 12.63
C LEU A 964 -30.63 22.99 11.25
N ASP A 965 -29.54 23.73 10.96
CA ASP A 965 -29.36 24.44 9.69
C ASP A 965 -28.74 23.56 8.57
N GLU A 966 -28.21 22.38 8.89
CA GLU A 966 -27.56 21.47 7.92
C GLU A 966 -28.51 20.44 7.27
N ASP A 967 -29.74 20.28 7.76
CA ASP A 967 -30.72 19.38 7.13
C ASP A 967 -31.14 19.87 5.73
N LEU A 968 -31.10 21.19 5.50
CA LEU A 968 -31.40 21.80 4.20
C LEU A 968 -30.28 21.54 3.17
N THR A 969 -29.02 21.53 3.59
CA THR A 969 -27.85 21.23 2.73
C THR A 969 -27.75 19.74 2.43
N LEU A 970 -28.08 18.86 3.39
CA LEU A 970 -28.17 17.41 3.17
C LEU A 970 -29.25 17.06 2.14
N THR A 971 -30.42 17.71 2.22
CA THR A 971 -31.52 17.55 1.26
C THR A 971 -31.13 18.06 -0.13
N HIS A 972 -30.38 19.18 -0.20
CA HIS A 972 -29.85 19.71 -1.45
C HIS A 972 -28.81 18.78 -2.09
N MET A 973 -27.91 18.19 -1.29
CA MET A 973 -26.89 17.26 -1.79
C MET A 973 -27.48 15.92 -2.22
N LYS A 974 -28.48 15.38 -1.53
CA LYS A 974 -29.23 14.20 -2.00
C LYS A 974 -29.89 14.45 -3.36
N LYS A 975 -30.46 15.64 -3.56
CA LYS A 975 -31.01 16.05 -4.86
C LYS A 975 -29.94 16.08 -5.95
N ILE A 976 -28.74 16.57 -5.64
CA ILE A 976 -27.60 16.61 -6.57
C ILE A 976 -27.10 15.19 -6.89
N ILE A 977 -27.02 14.29 -5.92
CA ILE A 977 -26.57 12.90 -6.12
C ILE A 977 -27.60 12.12 -6.96
N LEU A 978 -28.89 12.29 -6.69
CA LEU A 978 -29.98 11.73 -7.49
C LEU A 978 -29.98 12.29 -8.93
N GLU A 979 -29.67 13.57 -9.11
CA GLU A 979 -29.46 14.13 -10.44
C GLU A 979 -28.21 13.56 -11.13
N GLN A 980 -27.10 13.39 -10.42
CA GLN A 980 -25.89 12.77 -10.97
C GLN A 980 -26.16 11.33 -11.42
N GLN A 981 -26.88 10.54 -10.61
CA GLN A 981 -27.27 9.18 -10.97
C GLN A 981 -28.25 9.16 -12.16
N ARG A 982 -29.18 10.12 -12.25
CA ARG A 982 -30.06 10.28 -13.42
C ARG A 982 -29.30 10.67 -14.69
N VAL A 983 -28.36 11.60 -14.60
CA VAL A 983 -27.53 12.03 -15.73
C VAL A 983 -26.63 10.89 -16.20
N ILE A 984 -26.06 10.11 -15.28
CA ILE A 984 -25.26 8.93 -15.61
C ILE A 984 -26.12 7.84 -16.25
N ALA A 985 -27.34 7.59 -15.73
CA ALA A 985 -28.28 6.65 -16.33
C ALA A 985 -28.74 7.12 -17.73
N ALA A 986 -28.93 8.42 -17.94
CA ALA A 986 -29.24 8.99 -19.24
C ALA A 986 -28.07 8.86 -20.23
N LEU A 987 -26.84 9.12 -19.78
CA LEU A 987 -25.63 8.99 -20.62
C LEU A 987 -25.29 7.54 -20.98
N THR A 988 -25.58 6.60 -20.08
CA THR A 988 -25.35 5.15 -20.30
C THR A 988 -26.45 4.49 -21.14
N THR A 989 -27.67 5.03 -21.14
CA THR A 989 -28.76 4.54 -22.01
C THR A 989 -28.69 5.08 -23.44
N THR A 990 -27.98 6.20 -23.68
CA THR A 990 -27.82 6.78 -25.02
C THR A 990 -26.74 6.11 -25.89
N GLY A 991 -26.05 5.09 -25.38
CA GLY A 991 -24.96 4.40 -26.09
C GLY A 991 -25.34 3.03 -26.65
N GLY A 992 -26.33 2.93 -27.54
CA GLY A 992 -26.65 1.64 -28.17
C GLY A 992 -27.72 1.67 -29.26
N GLY A 993 -27.27 1.81 -30.52
CA GLY A 993 -27.91 1.17 -31.69
C GLY A 993 -29.12 1.88 -32.33
N GLY A 994 -28.95 2.33 -33.58
CA GLY A 994 -30.05 2.70 -34.47
C GLY A 994 -30.80 1.47 -35.00
N GLY A 995 -32.11 1.62 -35.23
CA GLY A 995 -32.96 0.65 -35.91
C GLY A 995 -34.44 0.70 -35.51
N SER A 996 -35.27 1.24 -36.40
CA SER A 996 -36.73 1.11 -36.61
C SER A 996 -37.71 1.11 -35.43
N ASP A 997 -38.64 2.07 -35.50
CA ASP A 997 -39.87 2.20 -34.71
C ASP A 997 -40.77 0.96 -34.74
N SER A 998 -41.09 0.40 -33.55
CA SER A 998 -42.44 -0.07 -33.17
C SER A 998 -42.54 -0.82 -31.82
N ASP A 999 -41.66 -0.62 -30.82
CA ASP A 999 -41.75 -1.36 -29.53
C ASP A 999 -41.38 -0.52 -28.28
N THR A 1000 -41.97 0.67 -28.18
CA THR A 1000 -41.64 1.64 -27.11
C THR A 1000 -42.49 1.46 -25.83
N ALA A 1001 -43.60 0.73 -25.89
CA ALA A 1001 -44.51 0.56 -24.75
C ALA A 1001 -44.06 -0.54 -23.76
N ASP A 1002 -43.60 -1.69 -24.27
CA ASP A 1002 -43.20 -2.83 -23.41
C ASP A 1002 -41.85 -2.62 -22.71
N LYS A 1003 -40.94 -1.83 -23.32
CA LYS A 1003 -39.66 -1.44 -22.69
C LYS A 1003 -39.87 -0.48 -21.51
N MET A 1004 -40.95 0.30 -21.52
CA MET A 1004 -41.27 1.26 -20.45
C MET A 1004 -41.89 0.54 -19.23
N ALA A 1005 -42.61 -0.56 -19.44
CA ALA A 1005 -43.15 -1.41 -18.38
C ALA A 1005 -42.03 -2.21 -17.67
N THR A 1006 -41.08 -2.77 -18.42
CA THR A 1006 -39.93 -3.50 -17.84
C THR A 1006 -38.92 -2.58 -17.14
N ALA A 1007 -38.79 -1.32 -17.58
CA ALA A 1007 -37.99 -0.31 -16.86
C ALA A 1007 -38.61 0.11 -15.52
N LYS A 1008 -39.95 0.13 -15.43
CA LYS A 1008 -40.68 0.42 -14.18
C LYS A 1008 -40.53 -0.70 -13.15
N ASP A 1009 -40.54 -1.95 -13.61
CA ASP A 1009 -40.36 -3.15 -12.75
C ASP A 1009 -38.92 -3.35 -12.27
N ASN A 1010 -37.92 -2.87 -13.03
CA ASN A 1010 -36.54 -2.85 -12.54
C ASN A 1010 -36.27 -1.69 -11.58
N PHE A 1011 -37.06 -0.61 -11.64
CA PHE A 1011 -36.97 0.51 -10.71
C PHE A 1011 -37.56 0.19 -9.33
N SER A 1012 -38.60 -0.64 -9.26
CA SER A 1012 -39.21 -1.10 -8.00
C SER A 1012 -38.38 -2.16 -7.25
N ARG A 1013 -37.35 -2.74 -7.89
CA ARG A 1013 -36.37 -3.65 -7.27
C ARG A 1013 -35.17 -2.96 -6.62
N ALA A 1014 -35.03 -1.65 -6.78
CA ALA A 1014 -34.06 -0.87 -6.03
C ALA A 1014 -34.69 -0.51 -4.66
N HIS A 1015 -34.22 -1.18 -3.61
CA HIS A 1015 -34.69 -1.04 -2.23
C HIS A 1015 -34.81 0.43 -1.78
N VAL A 1016 -36.03 0.97 -1.83
CA VAL A 1016 -36.50 2.06 -0.97
C VAL A 1016 -37.77 1.53 -0.33
N SER A 1017 -37.81 1.47 1.01
CA SER A 1017 -38.98 0.91 1.69
C SER A 1017 -40.17 1.85 1.55
N ASP A 1018 -41.40 1.33 1.48
CA ASP A 1018 -42.61 2.17 1.41
C ASP A 1018 -42.72 3.12 2.62
N SER A 1019 -42.10 2.79 3.76
CA SER A 1019 -41.94 3.69 4.90
C SER A 1019 -41.09 4.92 4.59
N ASP A 1020 -39.99 4.77 3.84
CA ASP A 1020 -39.13 5.91 3.48
C ASP A 1020 -39.84 6.87 2.50
N LEU A 1021 -40.74 6.33 1.68
CA LEU A 1021 -41.54 7.09 0.71
C LEU A 1021 -42.70 7.85 1.39
N LEU A 1022 -43.23 7.28 2.48
CA LEU A 1022 -44.21 7.92 3.36
C LEU A 1022 -43.57 9.04 4.20
N ASP A 1023 -42.38 8.83 4.75
CA ASP A 1023 -41.64 9.85 5.50
C ASP A 1023 -41.25 11.04 4.60
N LEU A 1024 -40.94 10.79 3.32
CA LEU A 1024 -40.70 11.83 2.31
C LEU A 1024 -41.94 12.65 1.97
N LYS A 1025 -43.12 12.02 1.92
CA LYS A 1025 -44.39 12.73 1.73
C LYS A 1025 -44.75 13.59 2.94
N ASP A 1026 -44.52 13.07 4.15
CA ASP A 1026 -44.83 13.77 5.40
C ASP A 1026 -43.89 14.97 5.61
N ALA A 1027 -42.61 14.83 5.25
CA ALA A 1027 -41.64 15.92 5.25
C ALA A 1027 -41.97 17.01 4.21
N SER A 1028 -42.39 16.62 3.00
CA SER A 1028 -42.85 17.56 1.96
C SER A 1028 -44.11 18.33 2.39
N PHE A 1029 -45.02 17.67 3.11
CA PHE A 1029 -46.24 18.30 3.62
C PHE A 1029 -45.93 19.33 4.73
N LYS A 1030 -45.04 18.98 5.67
CA LYS A 1030 -44.56 19.90 6.73
C LYS A 1030 -43.85 21.13 6.16
N LEU A 1031 -43.03 20.95 5.12
CA LEU A 1031 -42.33 22.06 4.47
C LEU A 1031 -43.30 23.02 3.76
N THR A 1032 -44.37 22.48 3.17
CA THR A 1032 -45.42 23.28 2.53
C THR A 1032 -46.25 24.05 3.56
N GLN A 1033 -46.48 23.47 4.74
CA GLN A 1033 -47.10 24.17 5.88
C GLN A 1033 -46.23 25.28 6.46
N MET A 1034 -44.91 25.09 6.59
CA MET A 1034 -43.99 26.13 7.07
C MET A 1034 -43.91 27.31 6.09
N LEU A 1035 -43.85 27.03 4.78
CA LEU A 1035 -43.83 28.06 3.74
C LEU A 1035 -45.12 28.89 3.65
N HIS A 1036 -46.26 28.34 4.08
CA HIS A 1036 -47.54 29.06 4.14
C HIS A 1036 -47.82 29.72 5.50
N GLY A 1037 -47.13 29.30 6.57
CA GLY A 1037 -47.29 29.87 7.92
C GLY A 1037 -46.63 31.24 8.10
N ASP A 1038 -45.50 31.48 7.43
CA ASP A 1038 -44.72 32.72 7.59
C ASP A 1038 -45.29 33.94 6.84
N TYR A 1039 -46.33 33.77 6.02
CA TYR A 1039 -46.95 34.88 5.29
C TYR A 1039 -47.94 35.72 6.12
N HIS A 1040 -48.34 35.28 7.32
CA HIS A 1040 -49.36 35.97 8.13
C HIS A 1040 -48.87 36.67 9.42
N GLN A 1041 -47.60 36.50 9.83
CA GLN A 1041 -47.11 37.10 11.09
C GLN A 1041 -46.23 38.36 10.94
N GLN A 1042 -45.78 38.71 9.73
CA GLN A 1042 -44.83 39.84 9.55
C GLN A 1042 -45.46 41.23 9.35
N ASN A 1043 -46.80 41.37 9.32
CA ASN A 1043 -47.44 42.65 8.98
C ASN A 1043 -48.12 43.41 10.13
N HIS A 1044 -47.98 43.01 11.41
CA HIS A 1044 -48.76 43.66 12.47
C HIS A 1044 -48.05 44.51 13.54
N HIS A 1045 -46.72 44.55 13.66
CA HIS A 1045 -46.08 45.35 14.72
C HIS A 1045 -44.90 46.21 14.22
N GLN A 1046 -45.22 47.26 13.47
CA GLN A 1046 -44.43 48.50 13.43
C GLN A 1046 -45.34 49.67 13.82
N HIS A 1047 -45.29 50.07 15.10
CA HIS A 1047 -45.44 51.46 15.57
C HIS A 1047 -45.49 51.47 17.10
N HIS A 1048 -44.41 51.91 17.76
CA HIS A 1048 -44.40 52.99 18.76
C HIS A 1048 -43.17 52.98 19.70
N GLN A 1049 -42.61 54.19 19.85
CA GLN A 1049 -41.94 54.78 21.02
C GLN A 1049 -40.39 54.82 21.15
N PRO A 1050 -39.85 55.92 21.74
CA PRO A 1050 -38.51 56.46 21.51
C PRO A 1050 -37.55 56.21 22.70
N PRO A 1051 -36.27 56.66 22.67
CA PRO A 1051 -35.21 56.09 23.49
C PRO A 1051 -35.09 56.73 24.88
N LYS A 1052 -34.64 55.95 25.86
CA LYS A 1052 -34.10 56.46 27.14
C LYS A 1052 -32.88 55.67 27.60
N ASP A 1053 -31.84 56.43 27.92
CA ASP A 1053 -30.67 56.07 28.70
C ASP A 1053 -31.05 55.59 30.12
N THR A 1054 -30.32 54.60 30.65
CA THR A 1054 -29.61 54.74 31.92
C THR A 1054 -28.54 53.65 32.10
N THR A 1055 -27.47 54.09 32.75
CA THR A 1055 -26.18 53.46 33.08
C THR A 1055 -26.26 52.39 34.18
N VAL A 1056 -25.28 51.47 34.24
CA VAL A 1056 -24.30 51.29 35.36
C VAL A 1056 -23.41 50.04 35.18
N GLN A 1057 -22.11 50.33 35.11
CA GLN A 1057 -20.85 49.67 35.55
C GLN A 1057 -20.65 48.14 35.61
N VAL A 1058 -19.53 47.70 35.01
CA VAL A 1058 -18.68 46.56 35.43
C VAL A 1058 -17.19 46.98 35.27
N PRO A 1059 -16.25 46.59 36.16
CA PRO A 1059 -14.98 47.28 36.35
C PRO A 1059 -13.85 46.90 35.38
N PHE A 1060 -12.94 47.86 35.26
CA PHE A 1060 -11.70 47.89 34.50
C PHE A 1060 -10.60 46.90 34.97
N GLN A 1061 -9.88 46.33 34.01
CA GLN A 1061 -8.41 46.38 33.98
C GLN A 1061 -7.90 46.49 32.53
N ARG A 1062 -7.10 47.54 32.28
CA ARG A 1062 -6.54 47.97 30.98
C ARG A 1062 -5.17 47.32 30.73
N VAL A 1063 -4.91 46.94 29.48
CA VAL A 1063 -3.62 47.20 28.82
C VAL A 1063 -3.89 47.81 27.44
N ARG A 1064 -3.38 49.04 27.24
CA ARG A 1064 -3.51 49.84 26.01
C ARG A 1064 -2.41 49.49 25.01
N ARG A 1065 -2.79 49.48 23.73
CA ARG A 1065 -1.93 49.65 22.55
C ARG A 1065 -1.27 51.03 22.53
N ALA A 1066 -0.14 51.15 21.84
CA ALA A 1066 0.12 52.23 20.89
C ALA A 1066 1.19 51.85 19.87
N ASN A 1067 0.88 52.08 18.59
CA ASN A 1067 1.82 52.16 17.48
C ASN A 1067 2.57 53.51 17.54
N SER A 1068 3.82 53.56 17.10
CA SER A 1068 4.28 54.60 16.15
C SER A 1068 5.64 54.25 15.57
N THR A 1069 5.79 54.65 14.31
CA THR A 1069 6.97 54.64 13.45
C THR A 1069 8.01 55.71 13.83
N ASP A 1070 9.13 55.66 13.10
CA ASP A 1070 10.26 56.60 12.99
C ASP A 1070 11.46 56.31 13.89
N PHE A 1071 12.64 56.13 13.27
CA PHE A 1071 13.78 57.03 13.44
C PHE A 1071 14.95 56.64 12.52
N HIS A 1072 15.47 57.63 11.80
CA HIS A 1072 16.69 57.57 11.00
C HIS A 1072 17.95 57.71 11.86
N ALA A 1073 19.00 57.00 11.42
CA ALA A 1073 20.44 57.34 11.44
C ALA A 1073 21.21 57.49 12.77
N ALA A 1074 22.17 56.57 12.99
CA ALA A 1074 23.56 56.92 13.35
C ALA A 1074 24.51 55.74 13.09
N LYS A 1075 25.64 56.06 12.45
CA LYS A 1075 26.79 55.19 12.10
C LYS A 1075 27.49 54.63 13.35
N LEU A 1076 28.01 53.39 13.30
CA LEU A 1076 29.24 53.02 14.02
C LEU A 1076 30.05 51.98 13.23
N VAL A 1077 31.37 52.22 13.21
CA VAL A 1077 32.47 51.57 12.49
C VAL A 1077 33.00 50.35 13.27
N PRO A 1078 33.61 49.33 12.63
CA PRO A 1078 33.99 48.08 13.29
C PRO A 1078 35.40 48.14 13.90
N GLN A 1079 35.61 47.45 15.03
CA GLN A 1079 36.95 47.13 15.53
C GLN A 1079 37.09 45.65 15.88
N HIS A 1080 38.18 45.08 15.37
CA HIS A 1080 38.76 43.79 15.70
C HIS A 1080 38.96 43.56 17.20
N GLN A 1081 38.95 42.30 17.63
CA GLN A 1081 40.05 41.76 18.41
C GLN A 1081 40.09 40.22 18.41
N GLN A 1082 41.32 39.73 18.29
CA GLN A 1082 41.77 38.34 18.31
C GLN A 1082 42.05 37.88 19.78
N PRO A 1083 42.46 36.61 20.01
CA PRO A 1083 42.05 35.75 21.11
C PRO A 1083 43.00 35.79 22.33
N LEU A 1084 42.68 35.10 23.43
CA LEU A 1084 43.66 34.44 24.33
C LEU A 1084 42.96 33.54 25.38
N THR A 1085 43.25 32.23 25.27
CA THR A 1085 43.74 31.28 26.29
C THR A 1085 43.30 31.30 27.78
N HIS A 1086 42.94 30.07 28.20
CA HIS A 1086 43.28 29.37 29.46
C HIS A 1086 42.41 29.54 30.74
N PRO A 1087 42.38 28.50 31.61
CA PRO A 1087 41.27 28.09 32.50
C PRO A 1087 41.67 28.34 33.99
N PRO A 1088 41.24 27.56 35.01
CA PRO A 1088 40.00 26.81 35.30
C PRO A 1088 39.31 27.32 36.60
N LYS A 1089 38.11 26.81 36.94
CA LYS A 1089 37.79 26.17 38.24
C LYS A 1089 36.27 26.13 38.54
N HIS A 1090 35.89 24.94 39.00
CA HIS A 1090 34.65 24.49 39.67
C HIS A 1090 33.43 24.17 38.81
#